data_AF-A0A1D2A7C2-F1
#
_entry.id   AF-A0A1D2A7C2-F1
#
_cell.length_a   1.000
_cell.length_b   1.000
_cell.length_c   1.000
_cell.angle_alpha   90.00
_cell.angle_beta   90.00
_cell.angle_gamma   90.00
#
_symmetry.space_group_name_H-M   'P 1'
#
loop_
_entity.id
_entity.type
_entity.pdbx_description
1 polymer ?
#
loop_
_entity_poly.entity_id
_entity_poly.type
_entity_poly.pdbx_seq_one_letter_code
_entity_poly.pdbx_strand_id
1 'polypeptide(L)'
;MVELDAFEAPDFDPVTYVNDYCQKKSQDAPMDRYLTELELRLQLVSEDIVGKLADASSRASLRVPSALKELLNIQSDLASAQASMAEVQERVNASAVGPGAQAVDTLRQLERVKGRMQTAADTLEEASGLASLFHRMDSLFADEDLPAIAAALAGMQRGLRVVGDSVPGFADGPARLATFQARLRDLVRAPLVAALQNRQGGEAQQLAGMLEGAGDGASLERLYCAAVLPPLRAAWEQVDPARAPFVSALPQFFEQVLGLLRGEAGWLAEAMPCRAPALLHALVTALFEAVEAEHGARLAAALAAPRGSPVPLERLAAARAAALDFVHGAAEAIVAAGQGGAAGVPPLEPLAELVLRPCEAALTGRYAALEGDALESAARAAVAALTAAASGGGAGAGAGGGPRGGAPTGGAVRAAPRAPAVEGLAAALEAGAAGLAEAMHAALARCDLLSSHALLPELAGAADEAARQFLVAARGTLAARLAGAGEAGVPGAAAPSEAAAAAALEAVVPLVPASAAVGRRLAAVEAALRAAAAAVLDGDSGAGGSGRGAQPAAPWRYDPGAARLEAGGGAVRDAIARLAPAAGRPTPALPEAMAGAAALQRLVHDAVLSTALARPRALFAGLPAAREYVAGDGAAAMPSFSAIPLPAITAAGEYLLLLPQLLEAVLLRDEESAGAEDALASVNEWTSRVAAASTQELTQRLRQLPRLTRGGAGQLAADLEYFCNVLSTLGMEAPDALAGWAAGAAVQGEEPGEAAGDARAAFGELLAAAEGKEGRDAVRAVAALRGIQL
;
A
#
# COMPACT_ATOMS: atom_id res chain seq x y z
N MET A 1 33.88 -19.21 1.49
CA MET A 1 33.26 -19.86 0.33
C MET A 1 32.82 -18.72 -0.59
N VAL A 2 33.16 -18.74 -1.89
CA VAL A 2 32.71 -17.69 -2.83
C VAL A 2 31.21 -17.91 -3.04
N GLU A 3 30.38 -16.92 -2.77
CA GLU A 3 28.94 -17.00 -2.97
C GLU A 3 28.64 -16.75 -4.45
N LEU A 4 28.22 -17.80 -5.17
CA LEU A 4 27.92 -17.76 -6.59
C LEU A 4 26.67 -16.91 -6.91
N ASP A 5 25.75 -16.82 -5.95
CA ASP A 5 24.49 -16.09 -6.07
C ASP A 5 24.71 -14.58 -6.25
N ALA A 6 25.84 -14.05 -5.75
CA ALA A 6 26.21 -12.65 -5.94
C ALA A 6 26.55 -12.32 -7.41
N PHE A 7 27.11 -13.28 -8.17
CA PHE A 7 27.46 -13.10 -9.58
C PHE A 7 26.25 -13.22 -10.52
N GLU A 8 25.12 -13.75 -10.04
CA GLU A 8 23.88 -13.91 -10.82
C GLU A 8 22.97 -12.68 -10.75
N ALA A 9 23.26 -11.73 -9.85
CA ALA A 9 22.50 -10.49 -9.70
C ALA A 9 22.75 -9.53 -10.90
N PRO A 10 21.69 -8.88 -11.45
CA PRO A 10 21.81 -8.00 -12.60
C PRO A 10 22.59 -6.70 -12.34
N ASP A 11 22.74 -6.29 -11.07
CA ASP A 11 23.44 -5.08 -10.64
C ASP A 11 24.80 -5.39 -9.96
N PHE A 12 25.43 -6.52 -10.29
CA PHE A 12 26.70 -6.92 -9.67
C PHE A 12 27.83 -5.92 -10.01
N ASP A 13 28.37 -5.25 -8.99
CA ASP A 13 29.55 -4.41 -9.10
C ASP A 13 30.82 -5.14 -8.62
N PRO A 14 31.77 -5.45 -9.53
CA PRO A 14 33.04 -6.09 -9.18
C PRO A 14 33.89 -5.29 -8.20
N VAL A 15 33.80 -3.95 -8.24
CA VAL A 15 34.63 -3.08 -7.41
C VAL A 15 34.17 -3.14 -5.96
N THR A 16 32.87 -3.00 -5.72
CA THR A 16 32.28 -3.16 -4.38
C THR A 16 32.53 -4.56 -3.81
N TYR A 17 32.38 -5.61 -4.62
CA TYR A 17 32.63 -6.99 -4.19
C TYR A 17 34.09 -7.25 -3.76
N VAL A 18 35.07 -6.76 -4.54
CA VAL A 18 36.49 -6.88 -4.19
C VAL A 18 36.82 -6.07 -2.94
N ASN A 19 36.27 -4.85 -2.83
CA ASN A 19 36.46 -4.00 -1.67
C ASN A 19 35.90 -4.63 -0.39
N ASP A 20 34.71 -5.23 -0.43
CA ASP A 20 34.09 -5.93 0.70
C ASP A 20 34.86 -7.21 1.10
N TYR A 21 35.44 -7.91 0.14
CA TYR A 21 36.32 -9.05 0.41
C TYR A 21 37.64 -8.59 1.08
N CYS A 22 38.20 -7.46 0.64
CA CYS A 22 39.39 -6.85 1.22
C CYS A 22 39.14 -6.24 2.61
N GLN A 23 37.91 -5.79 2.92
CA GLN A 23 37.53 -5.27 4.24
C GLN A 23 37.55 -6.35 5.33
N LYS A 24 37.38 -7.63 4.99
CA LYS A 24 37.40 -8.77 5.93
C LYS A 24 38.83 -9.17 6.41
N LYS A 25 39.82 -8.28 6.24
CA LYS A 25 41.25 -8.52 6.52
C LYS A 25 41.57 -8.58 8.02
N SER A 26 42.42 -9.54 8.42
CA SER A 26 43.11 -9.53 9.73
C SER A 26 44.40 -8.72 9.65
N GLN A 27 44.74 -7.97 10.71
CA GLN A 27 45.66 -6.81 10.70
C GLN A 27 47.14 -7.06 10.29
N ASP A 28 47.58 -8.28 9.95
CA ASP A 28 49.02 -8.62 9.85
C ASP A 28 49.50 -9.20 8.50
N ALA A 29 48.66 -9.30 7.45
CA ALA A 29 49.07 -9.85 6.16
C ALA A 29 49.21 -8.78 5.04
N PRO A 30 50.17 -8.90 4.10
CA PRO A 30 50.25 -8.04 2.91
C PRO A 30 49.03 -8.28 2.00
N MET A 31 48.47 -7.18 1.45
CA MET A 31 47.23 -7.20 0.64
C MET A 31 47.33 -8.14 -0.57
N ASP A 32 48.52 -8.19 -1.20
CA ASP A 32 48.79 -9.02 -2.38
C ASP A 32 48.51 -10.51 -2.17
N ARG A 33 48.66 -11.01 -0.93
CA ARG A 33 48.40 -12.41 -0.61
C ARG A 33 46.90 -12.75 -0.61
N TYR A 34 46.05 -11.81 -0.20
CA TYR A 34 44.60 -12.00 -0.20
C TYR A 34 43.99 -11.85 -1.60
N LEU A 35 44.53 -10.92 -2.40
CA LEU A 35 44.12 -10.76 -3.80
C LEU A 35 44.51 -11.98 -4.65
N THR A 36 45.73 -12.51 -4.47
CA THR A 36 46.17 -13.75 -5.15
C THR A 36 45.36 -14.98 -4.69
N GLU A 37 44.95 -15.05 -3.42
CA GLU A 37 44.06 -16.10 -2.93
C GLU A 37 42.63 -15.98 -3.52
N LEU A 38 42.09 -14.77 -3.63
CA LEU A 38 40.79 -14.54 -4.28
C LEU A 38 40.85 -14.89 -5.77
N GLU A 39 41.92 -14.46 -6.45
CA GLU A 39 42.16 -14.79 -7.86
C GLU A 39 42.22 -16.30 -8.08
N LEU A 40 43.00 -17.02 -7.28
CA LEU A 40 43.10 -18.48 -7.37
C LEU A 40 41.76 -19.17 -7.10
N ARG A 41 40.97 -18.67 -6.14
CA ARG A 41 39.63 -19.21 -5.83
C ARG A 41 38.65 -18.98 -6.97
N LEU A 42 38.65 -17.79 -7.57
CA LEU A 42 37.81 -17.47 -8.71
C LEU A 42 38.20 -18.29 -9.95
N GLN A 43 39.51 -18.48 -10.17
CA GLN A 43 40.03 -19.36 -11.23
C GLN A 43 39.55 -20.81 -11.05
N LEU A 44 39.68 -21.37 -9.85
CA LEU A 44 39.21 -22.73 -9.53
C LEU A 44 37.70 -22.89 -9.74
N VAL A 45 36.90 -21.91 -9.30
CA VAL A 45 35.43 -21.94 -9.48
C VAL A 45 35.08 -21.81 -10.96
N SER A 46 35.78 -20.97 -11.73
CA SER A 46 35.60 -20.86 -13.17
C SER A 46 35.94 -22.18 -13.87
N GLU A 47 37.04 -22.83 -13.52
CA GLU A 47 37.42 -24.14 -14.08
C GLU A 47 36.40 -25.23 -13.73
N ASP A 48 35.88 -25.24 -12.50
CA ASP A 48 34.85 -26.20 -12.07
C ASP A 48 33.51 -25.98 -12.81
N ILE A 49 33.09 -24.72 -13.00
CA ILE A 49 31.88 -24.39 -13.78
C ILE A 49 32.07 -24.82 -15.25
N VAL A 50 33.21 -24.50 -15.85
CA VAL A 50 33.53 -24.89 -17.23
C VAL A 50 33.57 -26.41 -17.36
N GLY A 51 34.15 -27.12 -16.38
CA GLY A 51 34.16 -28.59 -16.34
C GLY A 51 32.76 -29.19 -16.25
N LYS A 52 31.94 -28.73 -15.30
CA LYS A 52 30.55 -29.18 -15.15
C LYS A 52 29.70 -28.87 -16.38
N LEU A 53 29.93 -27.72 -17.01
CA LEU A 53 29.24 -27.34 -18.25
C LEU A 53 29.67 -28.22 -19.42
N ALA A 54 30.96 -28.52 -19.57
CA ALA A 54 31.47 -29.44 -20.59
C ALA A 54 30.89 -30.85 -20.43
N ASP A 55 30.84 -31.35 -19.19
CA ASP A 55 30.24 -32.66 -18.87
C ASP A 55 28.72 -32.69 -19.11
N ALA A 56 28.02 -31.61 -18.78
CA ALA A 56 26.59 -31.48 -19.06
C ALA A 56 26.33 -31.41 -20.58
N SER A 57 27.13 -30.64 -21.32
CA SER A 57 27.05 -30.51 -22.77
C SER A 57 27.33 -31.83 -23.49
N SER A 58 28.36 -32.57 -23.06
CA SER A 58 28.69 -33.90 -23.59
C SER A 58 27.57 -34.90 -23.33
N ARG A 59 27.01 -34.93 -22.11
CA ARG A 59 25.86 -35.78 -21.76
C ARG A 59 24.60 -35.41 -22.55
N ALA A 60 24.33 -34.12 -22.73
CA ALA A 60 23.21 -33.64 -23.53
C ALA A 60 23.37 -34.03 -25.00
N SER A 61 24.58 -33.87 -25.56
CA SER A 61 24.90 -34.22 -26.95
C SER A 61 24.70 -35.71 -27.25
N LEU A 62 24.89 -36.58 -26.26
CA LEU A 62 24.66 -38.03 -26.41
C LEU A 62 23.19 -38.43 -26.14
N ARG A 63 22.55 -37.83 -25.13
CA ARG A 63 21.22 -38.26 -24.67
C ARG A 63 20.09 -37.71 -25.54
N VAL A 64 20.22 -36.49 -26.05
CA VAL A 64 19.17 -35.85 -26.86
C VAL A 64 18.93 -36.63 -28.17
N PRO A 65 19.96 -37.06 -28.93
CA PRO A 65 19.73 -37.87 -30.13
C PRO A 65 19.10 -39.25 -29.83
N SER A 66 19.46 -39.88 -28.71
CA SER A 66 18.87 -41.17 -28.31
C SER A 66 17.39 -41.02 -27.97
N ALA A 67 17.04 -40.00 -27.19
CA ALA A 67 15.65 -39.70 -26.85
C ALA A 67 14.81 -39.37 -28.10
N LEU A 68 15.39 -38.65 -29.07
CA LEU A 68 14.73 -38.38 -30.34
C LEU A 68 14.47 -39.67 -31.13
N LYS A 69 15.44 -40.58 -31.18
CA LYS A 69 15.29 -41.90 -31.83
C LYS A 69 14.20 -42.74 -31.17
N GLU A 70 14.15 -42.75 -29.84
CA GLU A 70 13.09 -43.44 -29.09
C GLU A 70 11.71 -42.83 -29.36
N LEU A 71 11.60 -41.50 -29.38
CA LEU A 71 10.36 -40.81 -29.74
C LEU A 71 9.89 -41.15 -31.15
N LEU A 72 10.79 -41.22 -32.13
CA LEU A 72 10.46 -41.61 -33.51
C LEU A 72 10.01 -43.07 -33.60
N ASN A 73 10.64 -43.98 -32.84
CA ASN A 73 10.21 -45.37 -32.77
C ASN A 73 8.81 -45.49 -32.14
N ILE A 74 8.56 -44.78 -31.02
CA ILE A 74 7.24 -44.74 -30.37
C ILE A 74 6.19 -44.18 -31.32
N GLN A 75 6.51 -43.15 -32.12
CA GLN A 75 5.59 -42.62 -33.13
C GLN A 75 5.25 -43.65 -34.21
N SER A 76 6.23 -44.44 -34.68
CA SER A 76 6.00 -45.53 -35.63
C SER A 76 5.14 -46.65 -35.02
N ASP A 77 5.42 -47.03 -33.78
CA ASP A 77 4.65 -48.04 -33.05
C ASP A 77 3.22 -47.57 -32.81
N LEU A 78 3.04 -46.28 -32.48
CA LEU A 78 1.72 -45.66 -32.34
C LEU A 78 0.95 -45.67 -33.67
N ALA A 79 1.61 -45.37 -34.79
CA ALA A 79 0.98 -45.43 -36.11
C ALA A 79 0.55 -46.86 -36.47
N SER A 80 1.38 -47.87 -36.16
CA SER A 80 1.05 -49.29 -36.32
C SER A 80 -0.13 -49.71 -35.43
N ALA A 81 -0.12 -49.28 -34.16
CA ALA A 81 -1.21 -49.50 -33.24
C ALA A 81 -2.51 -48.84 -33.73
N GLN A 82 -2.44 -47.61 -34.25
CA GLN A 82 -3.58 -46.92 -34.85
C GLN A 82 -4.11 -47.67 -36.08
N ALA A 83 -3.24 -48.19 -36.95
CA ALA A 83 -3.65 -48.99 -38.10
C ALA A 83 -4.34 -50.31 -37.67
N SER A 84 -3.80 -51.01 -36.69
CA SER A 84 -4.44 -52.22 -36.14
C SER A 84 -5.76 -51.93 -35.42
N MET A 85 -5.86 -50.80 -34.70
CA MET A 85 -7.13 -50.32 -34.14
C MET A 85 -8.15 -50.04 -35.23
N ALA A 86 -7.74 -49.39 -36.34
CA ALA A 86 -8.61 -49.12 -37.46
C ALA A 86 -9.11 -50.42 -38.13
N GLU A 87 -8.23 -51.42 -38.29
CA GLU A 87 -8.60 -52.74 -38.82
C GLU A 87 -9.57 -53.48 -37.87
N VAL A 88 -9.31 -53.47 -36.56
CA VAL A 88 -10.21 -54.03 -35.55
C VAL A 88 -11.54 -53.30 -35.57
N GLN A 89 -11.54 -51.97 -35.70
CA GLN A 89 -12.74 -51.16 -35.78
C GLN A 89 -13.54 -51.47 -37.04
N GLU A 90 -12.88 -51.68 -38.18
CA GLU A 90 -13.54 -52.10 -39.43
C GLU A 90 -14.12 -53.51 -39.32
N ARG A 91 -13.40 -54.46 -38.70
CA ARG A 91 -13.91 -55.81 -38.40
C ARG A 91 -15.10 -55.79 -37.45
N VAL A 92 -15.08 -54.93 -36.43
CA VAL A 92 -16.20 -54.72 -35.49
C VAL A 92 -17.39 -54.10 -36.22
N ASN A 93 -17.17 -53.09 -37.06
CA ASN A 93 -18.22 -52.47 -37.87
C ASN A 93 -18.81 -53.45 -38.89
N ALA A 94 -18.00 -54.30 -39.52
CA ALA A 94 -18.47 -55.34 -40.43
C ALA A 94 -19.29 -56.41 -39.69
N SER A 95 -18.90 -56.78 -38.46
CA SER A 95 -19.69 -57.65 -37.57
C SER A 95 -21.01 -57.00 -37.13
N ALA A 96 -21.04 -55.66 -37.03
CA ALA A 96 -22.22 -54.87 -36.67
C ALA A 96 -23.27 -54.73 -37.79
N VAL A 97 -22.98 -55.17 -39.03
CA VAL A 97 -23.93 -55.09 -40.17
C VAL A 97 -24.49 -56.47 -40.59
N GLY A 98 -24.08 -57.55 -39.91
CA GLY A 98 -24.49 -58.92 -40.23
C GLY A 98 -25.68 -59.49 -39.41
N PRO A 99 -26.01 -60.78 -39.58
CA PRO A 99 -27.03 -61.48 -38.78
C PRO A 99 -26.72 -61.50 -37.26
N GLY A 100 -25.46 -61.28 -36.88
CA GLY A 100 -25.05 -61.08 -35.48
C GLY A 100 -25.62 -59.80 -34.85
N ALA A 101 -25.75 -58.71 -35.62
CA ALA A 101 -26.33 -57.46 -35.11
C ALA A 101 -27.83 -57.58 -34.83
N GLN A 102 -28.58 -58.29 -35.70
CA GLN A 102 -30.00 -58.59 -35.47
C GLN A 102 -30.20 -59.53 -34.26
N ALA A 103 -29.31 -60.50 -34.05
CA ALA A 103 -29.33 -61.35 -32.86
C ALA A 103 -28.98 -60.56 -31.58
N VAL A 104 -28.02 -59.63 -31.65
CA VAL A 104 -27.67 -58.73 -30.54
C VAL A 104 -28.79 -57.74 -30.25
N ASP A 105 -29.49 -57.21 -31.25
CA ASP A 105 -30.64 -56.32 -31.07
C ASP A 105 -31.84 -57.05 -30.43
N THR A 106 -32.10 -58.29 -30.83
CA THR A 106 -33.15 -59.12 -30.19
C THR A 106 -32.76 -59.52 -28.77
N LEU A 107 -31.49 -59.87 -28.51
CA LEU A 107 -30.97 -60.09 -27.15
C LEU A 107 -31.05 -58.82 -26.30
N ARG A 108 -30.76 -57.64 -26.86
CA ARG A 108 -30.87 -56.35 -26.18
C ARG A 108 -32.33 -55.98 -25.88
N GLN A 109 -33.26 -56.32 -26.77
CA GLN A 109 -34.69 -56.18 -26.52
C GLN A 109 -35.16 -57.13 -25.41
N LEU A 110 -34.71 -58.40 -25.43
CA LEU A 110 -34.99 -59.38 -24.38
C LEU A 110 -34.38 -58.95 -23.04
N GLU A 111 -33.16 -58.42 -23.03
CA GLU A 111 -32.50 -57.92 -21.83
C GLU A 111 -33.18 -56.66 -21.28
N ARG A 112 -33.68 -55.77 -22.15
CA ARG A 112 -34.55 -54.64 -21.73
C ARG A 112 -35.87 -55.12 -21.13
N VAL A 113 -36.47 -56.17 -21.66
CA VAL A 113 -37.72 -56.72 -21.11
C VAL A 113 -37.44 -57.44 -19.79
N LYS A 114 -36.41 -58.28 -19.74
CA LYS A 114 -35.96 -58.96 -18.53
C LYS A 114 -35.59 -57.95 -17.44
N GLY A 115 -34.81 -56.92 -17.76
CA GLY A 115 -34.45 -55.85 -16.82
C GLY A 115 -35.69 -55.13 -16.28
N ARG A 116 -36.63 -54.75 -17.15
CA ARG A 116 -37.91 -54.14 -16.72
C ARG A 116 -38.74 -55.08 -15.84
N MET A 117 -38.79 -56.37 -16.16
CA MET A 117 -39.51 -57.36 -15.35
C MET A 117 -38.83 -57.60 -14.00
N GLN A 118 -37.50 -57.66 -13.96
CA GLN A 118 -36.73 -57.83 -12.73
C GLN A 118 -36.95 -56.62 -11.81
N THR A 119 -36.79 -55.40 -12.33
CA THR A 119 -37.06 -54.18 -11.57
C THR A 119 -38.50 -54.10 -11.08
N ALA A 120 -39.48 -54.47 -11.91
CA ALA A 120 -40.88 -54.50 -11.49
C ALA A 120 -41.15 -55.54 -10.38
N ALA A 121 -40.56 -56.74 -10.48
CA ALA A 121 -40.67 -57.77 -9.45
C ALA A 121 -40.04 -57.30 -8.13
N ASP A 122 -38.82 -56.77 -8.18
CA ASP A 122 -38.11 -56.24 -7.01
C ASP A 122 -38.90 -55.09 -6.35
N THR A 123 -39.50 -54.18 -7.14
CA THR A 123 -40.37 -53.10 -6.60
C THR A 123 -41.65 -53.63 -5.95
N LEU A 124 -42.26 -54.69 -6.48
CA LEU A 124 -43.48 -55.28 -5.91
C LEU A 124 -43.18 -56.06 -4.62
N GLU A 125 -42.05 -56.76 -4.56
CA GLU A 125 -41.59 -57.46 -3.36
C GLU A 125 -41.30 -56.45 -2.22
N GLU A 126 -40.57 -55.38 -2.52
CA GLU A 126 -40.33 -54.28 -1.57
C GLU A 126 -41.62 -53.55 -1.16
N ALA A 127 -42.57 -53.34 -2.08
CA ALA A 127 -43.87 -52.74 -1.77
C ALA A 127 -44.73 -53.62 -0.84
N SER A 128 -44.70 -54.95 -1.02
CA SER A 128 -45.37 -55.90 -0.14
C SER A 128 -44.74 -55.92 1.26
N GLY A 129 -43.40 -55.96 1.32
CA GLY A 129 -42.65 -55.86 2.58
C GLY A 129 -42.95 -54.56 3.32
N LEU A 130 -43.00 -53.43 2.59
CA LEU A 130 -43.31 -52.11 3.12
C LEU A 130 -44.73 -52.02 3.70
N ALA A 131 -45.75 -52.57 3.03
CA ALA A 131 -47.12 -52.60 3.53
C ALA A 131 -47.24 -53.40 4.84
N SER A 132 -46.52 -54.51 4.95
CA SER A 132 -46.44 -55.31 6.17
C SER A 132 -45.81 -54.52 7.33
N LEU A 133 -44.73 -53.77 7.07
CA LEU A 133 -44.09 -52.92 8.07
C LEU A 133 -45.01 -51.80 8.57
N PHE A 134 -45.80 -51.17 7.69
CA PHE A 134 -46.79 -50.16 8.09
C PHE A 134 -47.86 -50.70 9.05
N HIS A 135 -48.36 -51.93 8.82
CA HIS A 135 -49.33 -52.54 9.72
C HIS A 135 -48.75 -52.99 11.06
N ARG A 136 -47.50 -53.47 11.08
CA ARG A 136 -46.84 -53.96 12.30
C ARG A 136 -46.32 -52.84 13.20
N MET A 137 -46.10 -51.65 12.66
CA MET A 137 -45.47 -50.56 13.40
C MET A 137 -46.32 -50.02 14.56
N ASP A 138 -47.65 -49.93 14.40
CA ASP A 138 -48.51 -49.46 15.49
C ASP A 138 -48.51 -50.39 16.70
N SER A 139 -48.35 -51.71 16.50
CA SER A 139 -48.16 -52.65 17.61
C SER A 139 -46.78 -52.51 18.25
N LEU A 140 -45.72 -52.30 17.45
CA LEU A 140 -44.37 -52.09 18.00
C LEU A 140 -44.27 -50.82 18.87
N PHE A 141 -44.99 -49.75 18.52
CA PHE A 141 -45.09 -48.55 19.36
C PHE A 141 -45.90 -48.77 20.65
N ALA A 142 -46.82 -49.74 20.69
CA ALA A 142 -47.58 -50.10 21.89
C ALA A 142 -46.74 -50.95 22.87
N ASP A 143 -45.82 -51.76 22.34
CA ASP A 143 -44.92 -52.61 23.11
C ASP A 143 -43.66 -51.88 23.62
N GLU A 144 -43.47 -50.60 23.26
CA GLU A 144 -42.33 -49.73 23.61
C GLU A 144 -40.93 -50.30 23.25
N ASP A 145 -40.84 -51.22 22.29
CA ASP A 145 -39.59 -51.81 21.82
C ASP A 145 -38.82 -50.87 20.87
N LEU A 146 -38.09 -49.92 21.47
CA LEU A 146 -37.29 -48.89 20.77
C LEU A 146 -36.34 -49.45 19.67
N PRO A 147 -35.53 -50.50 19.90
CA PRO A 147 -34.65 -51.03 18.86
C PRO A 147 -35.42 -51.68 17.69
N ALA A 148 -36.54 -52.38 17.96
CA ALA A 148 -37.36 -52.96 16.90
C ALA A 148 -38.04 -51.87 16.05
N ILE A 149 -38.51 -50.79 16.68
CA ILE A 149 -39.10 -49.63 15.99
C ILE A 149 -38.07 -48.98 15.05
N ALA A 150 -36.84 -48.74 15.53
CA ALA A 150 -35.77 -48.14 14.72
C ALA A 150 -35.40 -49.01 13.50
N ALA A 151 -35.28 -50.33 13.68
CA ALA A 151 -35.01 -51.26 12.59
C ALA A 151 -36.14 -51.32 11.55
N ALA A 152 -37.40 -51.25 12.00
CA ALA A 152 -38.57 -51.20 11.14
C ALA A 152 -38.63 -49.90 10.32
N LEU A 153 -38.32 -48.74 10.94
CA LEU A 153 -38.21 -47.45 10.25
C LEU A 153 -37.07 -47.44 9.20
N ALA A 154 -35.92 -48.02 9.53
CA ALA A 154 -34.80 -48.19 8.59
C ALA A 154 -35.19 -49.09 7.39
N GLY A 155 -35.95 -50.16 7.65
CA GLY A 155 -36.52 -51.02 6.61
C GLY A 155 -37.49 -50.27 5.71
N MET A 156 -38.38 -49.48 6.31
CA MET A 156 -39.37 -48.67 5.60
C MET A 156 -38.74 -47.58 4.73
N GLN A 157 -37.65 -46.96 5.19
CA GLN A 157 -36.87 -46.01 4.40
C GLN A 157 -36.21 -46.66 3.18
N ARG A 158 -35.63 -47.86 3.36
CA ARG A 158 -35.05 -48.62 2.24
C ARG A 158 -36.13 -49.03 1.24
N GLY A 159 -37.26 -49.53 1.72
CA GLY A 159 -38.41 -49.88 0.86
C GLY A 159 -38.98 -48.68 0.12
N LEU A 160 -39.16 -47.52 0.78
CA LEU A 160 -39.64 -46.30 0.13
C LEU A 160 -38.66 -45.72 -0.90
N ARG A 161 -37.34 -45.97 -0.78
CA ARG A 161 -36.35 -45.58 -1.80
C ARG A 161 -36.45 -46.43 -3.07
N VAL A 162 -36.76 -47.72 -2.94
CA VAL A 162 -36.90 -48.64 -4.08
C VAL A 162 -38.27 -48.49 -4.75
N VAL A 163 -39.32 -48.34 -3.94
CA VAL A 163 -40.71 -48.20 -4.43
C VAL A 163 -40.97 -46.80 -4.97
N GLY A 164 -40.47 -45.75 -4.30
CA GLY A 164 -40.59 -44.34 -4.74
C GLY A 164 -42.00 -43.93 -5.17
N ASP A 165 -42.08 -42.95 -6.08
CA ASP A 165 -43.33 -42.47 -6.70
C ASP A 165 -43.91 -43.44 -7.75
N SER A 166 -43.28 -44.59 -7.97
CA SER A 166 -43.64 -45.50 -9.08
C SER A 166 -44.94 -46.28 -8.84
N VAL A 167 -45.43 -46.32 -7.59
CA VAL A 167 -46.71 -46.94 -7.22
C VAL A 167 -47.62 -45.91 -6.55
N PRO A 168 -48.75 -45.50 -7.17
CA PRO A 168 -49.66 -44.48 -6.64
C PRO A 168 -50.19 -44.75 -5.22
N GLY A 169 -50.24 -46.02 -4.80
CA GLY A 169 -50.72 -46.43 -3.48
C GLY A 169 -49.79 -46.09 -2.30
N PHE A 170 -48.52 -45.73 -2.55
CA PHE A 170 -47.53 -45.41 -1.52
C PHE A 170 -47.11 -43.93 -1.50
N ALA A 171 -47.83 -43.06 -2.23
CA ALA A 171 -47.55 -41.62 -2.27
C ALA A 171 -47.60 -40.93 -0.89
N ASP A 172 -48.44 -41.42 0.03
CA ASP A 172 -48.54 -40.92 1.42
C ASP A 172 -47.47 -41.53 2.36
N GLY A 173 -46.69 -42.49 1.88
CA GLY A 173 -45.68 -43.23 2.67
C GLY A 173 -44.66 -42.33 3.37
N PRO A 174 -44.07 -41.32 2.71
CA PRO A 174 -43.13 -40.38 3.33
C PRO A 174 -43.74 -39.57 4.49
N ALA A 175 -45.00 -39.13 4.35
CA ALA A 175 -45.69 -38.38 5.40
C ALA A 175 -45.98 -39.25 6.64
N ARG A 176 -46.33 -40.52 6.42
CA ARG A 176 -46.50 -41.50 7.50
C ARG A 176 -45.18 -41.80 8.19
N LEU A 177 -44.11 -42.06 7.42
CA LEU A 177 -42.76 -42.26 7.96
C LEU A 177 -42.32 -41.08 8.84
N ALA A 178 -42.53 -39.84 8.40
CA ALA A 178 -42.22 -38.64 9.19
C ALA A 178 -42.99 -38.58 10.52
N THR A 179 -44.25 -39.05 10.53
CA THR A 179 -45.08 -39.12 11.74
C THR A 179 -44.53 -40.16 12.72
N PHE A 180 -44.09 -41.32 12.25
CA PHE A 180 -43.49 -42.35 13.10
C PHE A 180 -42.08 -41.98 13.58
N GLN A 181 -41.28 -41.31 12.75
CA GLN A 181 -40.02 -40.70 13.19
C GLN A 181 -40.22 -39.69 14.30
N ALA A 182 -41.25 -38.83 14.20
CA ALA A 182 -41.57 -37.86 15.25
C ALA A 182 -41.98 -38.56 16.55
N ARG A 183 -42.80 -39.62 16.49
CA ARG A 183 -43.17 -40.44 17.66
C ARG A 183 -41.96 -41.10 18.31
N LEU A 184 -41.07 -41.72 17.52
CA LEU A 184 -39.83 -42.31 18.05
C LEU A 184 -38.95 -41.25 18.72
N ARG A 185 -38.79 -40.07 18.10
CA ARG A 185 -38.02 -38.96 18.66
C ARG A 185 -38.57 -38.50 20.01
N ASP A 186 -39.88 -38.40 20.16
CA ASP A 186 -40.48 -37.96 21.44
C ASP A 186 -40.27 -39.00 22.55
N LEU A 187 -40.26 -40.30 22.24
CA LEU A 187 -39.94 -41.37 23.19
C LEU A 187 -38.46 -41.39 23.57
N VAL A 188 -37.55 -41.14 22.62
CA VAL A 188 -36.09 -41.18 22.84
C VAL A 188 -35.55 -39.88 23.47
N ARG A 189 -36.26 -38.74 23.33
CA ARG A 189 -35.80 -37.41 23.80
C ARG A 189 -35.33 -37.40 25.25
N ALA A 190 -36.20 -37.78 26.18
CA ALA A 190 -35.90 -37.72 27.62
C ALA A 190 -34.77 -38.68 28.05
N PRO A 191 -34.79 -39.98 27.68
CA PRO A 191 -33.72 -40.90 28.06
C PRO A 191 -32.38 -40.53 27.41
N LEU A 192 -32.37 -40.02 26.17
CA LEU A 192 -31.14 -39.57 25.53
C LEU A 192 -30.54 -38.35 26.23
N VAL A 193 -31.35 -37.33 26.55
CA VAL A 193 -30.87 -36.13 27.27
C VAL A 193 -30.31 -36.51 28.65
N ALA A 194 -30.97 -37.43 29.37
CA ALA A 194 -30.47 -37.93 30.65
C ALA A 194 -29.15 -38.69 30.51
N ALA A 195 -29.02 -39.56 29.50
CA ALA A 195 -27.79 -40.30 29.23
C ALA A 195 -26.61 -39.38 28.88
N LEU A 196 -26.88 -38.31 28.12
CA LEU A 196 -25.88 -37.29 27.76
C LEU A 196 -25.44 -36.47 28.99
N GLN A 197 -26.38 -36.02 29.82
CA GLN A 197 -26.07 -35.25 31.04
C GLN A 197 -25.29 -36.08 32.07
N ASN A 198 -25.59 -37.37 32.19
CA ASN A 198 -24.94 -38.29 33.13
C ASN A 198 -23.68 -38.97 32.57
N ARG A 199 -23.23 -38.61 31.36
CA ARG A 199 -22.03 -39.19 30.69
C ARG A 199 -22.09 -40.71 30.47
N GLN A 200 -23.29 -41.28 30.29
CA GLN A 200 -23.47 -42.72 30.06
C GLN A 200 -23.21 -43.08 28.59
N GLY A 201 -21.94 -43.33 28.24
CA GLY A 201 -21.51 -43.55 26.85
C GLY A 201 -22.25 -44.68 26.12
N GLY A 202 -22.44 -45.83 26.78
CA GLY A 202 -23.09 -47.00 26.16
C GLY A 202 -24.57 -46.80 25.83
N GLU A 203 -25.34 -46.20 26.74
CA GLU A 203 -26.77 -45.91 26.52
C GLU A 203 -26.96 -44.79 25.49
N ALA A 204 -26.12 -43.74 25.54
CA ALA A 204 -26.13 -42.66 24.56
C ALA A 204 -25.83 -43.16 23.14
N GLN A 205 -24.82 -44.04 22.98
CA GLN A 205 -24.47 -44.62 21.69
C GLN A 205 -25.61 -45.47 21.11
N GLN A 206 -26.30 -46.26 21.95
CA GLN A 206 -27.42 -47.09 21.51
C GLN A 206 -28.62 -46.24 21.06
N LEU A 207 -29.02 -45.26 21.87
CA LEU A 207 -30.14 -44.36 21.56
C LEU A 207 -29.85 -43.46 20.35
N ALA A 208 -28.59 -43.00 20.19
CA ALA A 208 -28.16 -42.25 19.01
C ALA A 208 -28.20 -43.12 17.74
N GLY A 209 -27.70 -44.36 17.81
CA GLY A 209 -27.76 -45.31 16.70
C GLY A 209 -29.20 -45.63 16.26
N MET A 210 -30.15 -45.66 17.20
CA MET A 210 -31.57 -45.85 16.89
C MET A 210 -32.16 -44.66 16.10
N LEU A 211 -31.85 -43.41 16.48
CA LEU A 211 -32.32 -42.22 15.76
C LEU A 211 -31.70 -42.12 14.35
N GLU A 212 -30.43 -42.49 14.20
CA GLU A 212 -29.76 -42.51 12.89
C GLU A 212 -30.26 -43.61 11.97
N GLY A 213 -30.49 -44.81 12.51
CA GLY A 213 -31.13 -45.91 11.78
C GLY A 213 -32.53 -45.52 11.29
N ALA A 214 -33.24 -44.70 12.08
CA ALA A 214 -34.50 -44.09 11.69
C ALA A 214 -34.36 -42.83 10.81
N GLY A 215 -33.14 -42.45 10.40
CA GLY A 215 -32.85 -41.33 9.49
C GLY A 215 -33.03 -39.92 10.06
N ASP A 216 -33.09 -39.74 11.38
CA ASP A 216 -33.29 -38.44 12.05
C ASP A 216 -32.02 -37.94 12.77
N GLY A 217 -30.90 -37.88 12.04
CA GLY A 217 -29.61 -37.40 12.56
C GLY A 217 -29.62 -35.94 13.01
N ALA A 218 -30.40 -35.07 12.34
CA ALA A 218 -30.54 -33.67 12.73
C ALA A 218 -31.22 -33.48 14.10
N SER A 219 -32.07 -34.43 14.52
CA SER A 219 -32.66 -34.39 15.86
C SER A 219 -31.66 -34.83 16.93
N LEU A 220 -30.74 -35.74 16.63
CA LEU A 220 -29.65 -36.08 17.54
C LEU A 220 -28.78 -34.84 17.85
N GLU A 221 -28.39 -34.09 16.83
CA GLU A 221 -27.62 -32.84 16.98
C GLU A 221 -28.36 -31.82 17.87
N ARG A 222 -29.66 -31.60 17.62
CA ARG A 222 -30.48 -30.67 18.41
C ARG A 222 -30.63 -31.11 19.87
N LEU A 223 -30.83 -32.40 20.10
CA LEU A 223 -30.96 -32.97 21.45
C LEU A 223 -29.64 -32.93 22.21
N TYR A 224 -28.53 -33.17 21.52
CA TYR A 224 -27.18 -33.02 22.07
C TYR A 224 -26.90 -31.57 22.48
N CYS A 225 -27.17 -30.62 21.58
CA CYS A 225 -27.03 -29.20 21.88
C CYS A 225 -27.91 -28.81 23.08
N ALA A 226 -29.16 -29.27 23.14
CA ALA A 226 -30.05 -28.97 24.27
C ALA A 226 -29.51 -29.49 25.62
N ALA A 227 -28.78 -30.60 25.64
CA ALA A 227 -28.21 -31.18 26.85
C ALA A 227 -26.92 -30.46 27.31
N VAL A 228 -26.05 -30.08 26.36
CA VAL A 228 -24.68 -29.59 26.64
C VAL A 228 -24.55 -28.06 26.57
N LEU A 229 -25.48 -27.36 25.92
CA LEU A 229 -25.47 -25.89 25.82
C LEU A 229 -25.62 -25.13 27.16
N PRO A 230 -26.39 -25.58 28.18
CA PRO A 230 -26.58 -24.82 29.42
C PRO A 230 -25.29 -24.38 30.14
N PRO A 231 -24.26 -25.22 30.37
CA PRO A 231 -23.00 -24.78 30.98
C PRO A 231 -22.23 -23.78 30.12
N LEU A 232 -22.25 -23.92 28.79
CA LEU A 232 -21.60 -22.97 27.87
C LEU A 232 -22.28 -21.61 27.90
N ARG A 233 -23.62 -21.59 27.95
CA ARG A 233 -24.38 -20.35 28.11
C ARG A 233 -24.16 -19.72 29.49
N ALA A 234 -24.06 -20.51 30.54
CA ALA A 234 -23.73 -20.00 31.87
C ALA A 234 -22.34 -19.34 31.91
N ALA A 235 -21.36 -19.84 31.15
CA ALA A 235 -20.06 -19.19 30.99
C ALA A 235 -20.17 -17.82 30.31
N TRP A 236 -21.07 -17.66 29.33
CA TRP A 236 -21.36 -16.36 28.70
C TRP A 236 -22.00 -15.35 29.67
N GLU A 237 -22.93 -15.80 30.51
CA GLU A 237 -23.56 -14.93 31.53
C GLU A 237 -22.57 -14.48 32.61
N GLN A 238 -21.51 -15.24 32.86
CA GLN A 238 -20.45 -14.85 33.80
C GLN A 238 -19.57 -13.70 33.28
N VAL A 239 -19.61 -13.41 31.98
CA VAL A 239 -18.92 -12.26 31.36
C VAL A 239 -19.70 -10.98 31.68
N ASP A 240 -19.53 -10.49 32.91
CA ASP A 240 -20.19 -9.27 33.40
C ASP A 240 -19.45 -8.01 32.93
N PRO A 241 -20.07 -7.12 32.13
CA PRO A 241 -19.46 -5.86 31.70
C PRO A 241 -19.16 -4.90 32.85
N ALA A 242 -19.72 -5.10 34.04
CA ALA A 242 -19.44 -4.26 35.22
C ALA A 242 -18.10 -4.58 35.89
N ARG A 243 -17.51 -5.76 35.65
CA ARG A 243 -16.26 -6.22 36.30
C ARG A 243 -15.01 -5.90 35.49
N ALA A 244 -15.10 -6.02 34.16
CA ALA A 244 -13.99 -5.77 33.25
C ALA A 244 -14.53 -5.30 31.88
N PRO A 245 -13.75 -4.50 31.12
CA PRO A 245 -14.17 -4.13 29.77
C PRO A 245 -14.34 -5.39 28.91
N PHE A 246 -15.48 -5.49 28.21
CA PHE A 246 -15.91 -6.68 27.47
C PHE A 246 -14.81 -7.30 26.59
N VAL A 247 -14.06 -6.49 25.85
CA VAL A 247 -12.96 -6.96 24.97
C VAL A 247 -11.85 -7.69 25.73
N SER A 248 -11.57 -7.30 26.97
CA SER A 248 -10.56 -7.98 27.81
C SER A 248 -11.08 -9.26 28.46
N ALA A 249 -12.40 -9.39 28.62
CA ALA A 249 -13.04 -10.57 29.19
C ALA A 249 -13.33 -11.65 28.14
N LEU A 250 -13.40 -11.27 26.85
CA LEU A 250 -13.71 -12.15 25.74
C LEU A 250 -12.71 -13.32 25.56
N PRO A 251 -11.38 -13.12 25.64
CA PRO A 251 -10.42 -14.23 25.57
C PRO A 251 -10.64 -15.28 26.67
N GLN A 252 -10.96 -14.85 27.89
CA GLN A 252 -11.22 -15.76 29.02
C GLN A 252 -12.47 -16.61 28.77
N PHE A 253 -13.52 -16.02 28.19
CA PHE A 253 -14.71 -16.77 27.77
C PHE A 253 -14.36 -17.80 26.69
N PHE A 254 -13.61 -17.42 25.66
CA PHE A 254 -13.19 -18.34 24.61
C PHE A 254 -12.33 -19.49 25.14
N GLU A 255 -11.40 -19.23 26.07
CA GLU A 255 -10.60 -20.27 26.72
C GLU A 255 -11.46 -21.26 27.52
N GLN A 256 -12.46 -20.76 28.28
CA GLN A 256 -13.39 -21.61 29.02
C GLN A 256 -14.21 -22.50 28.08
N VAL A 257 -14.74 -21.94 26.99
CA VAL A 257 -15.50 -22.68 25.98
C VAL A 257 -14.60 -23.72 25.29
N LEU A 258 -13.36 -23.37 24.93
CA LEU A 258 -12.39 -24.33 24.36
C LEU A 258 -12.05 -25.46 25.34
N GLY A 259 -11.87 -25.15 26.63
CA GLY A 259 -11.64 -26.17 27.65
C GLY A 259 -12.79 -27.17 27.73
N LEU A 260 -14.02 -26.67 27.71
CA LEU A 260 -15.23 -27.51 27.69
C LEU A 260 -15.34 -28.31 26.38
N LEU A 261 -15.10 -27.70 25.23
CA LEU A 261 -15.11 -28.38 23.93
C LEU A 261 -14.07 -29.50 23.84
N ARG A 262 -12.85 -29.28 24.36
CA ARG A 262 -11.80 -30.32 24.40
C ARG A 262 -12.19 -31.47 25.33
N GLY A 263 -12.84 -31.17 26.46
CA GLY A 263 -13.40 -32.19 27.36
C GLY A 263 -14.51 -33.01 26.70
N GLU A 264 -15.45 -32.35 26.01
CA GLU A 264 -16.50 -33.00 25.21
C GLU A 264 -15.91 -33.84 24.09
N ALA A 265 -14.89 -33.35 23.40
CA ALA A 265 -14.21 -34.05 22.32
C ALA A 265 -13.57 -35.37 22.79
N GLY A 266 -12.92 -35.36 23.96
CA GLY A 266 -12.37 -36.57 24.57
C GLY A 266 -13.45 -37.60 24.88
N TRP A 267 -14.54 -37.18 25.53
CA TRP A 267 -15.65 -38.08 25.86
C TRP A 267 -16.37 -38.60 24.61
N LEU A 268 -16.64 -37.75 23.61
CA LEU A 268 -17.27 -38.14 22.35
C LEU A 268 -16.38 -39.07 21.52
N ALA A 269 -15.06 -38.90 21.57
CA ALA A 269 -14.13 -39.82 20.90
C ALA A 269 -14.20 -41.24 21.50
N GLU A 270 -14.48 -41.36 22.80
CA GLU A 270 -14.65 -42.66 23.47
C GLU A 270 -16.06 -43.25 23.28
N ALA A 271 -17.11 -42.42 23.37
CA ALA A 271 -18.49 -42.88 23.33
C ALA A 271 -19.07 -42.98 21.91
N MET A 272 -18.77 -42.02 21.02
CA MET A 272 -19.36 -41.87 19.69
C MET A 272 -18.35 -41.34 18.64
N PRO A 273 -17.25 -42.08 18.36
CA PRO A 273 -16.12 -41.58 17.56
C PRO A 273 -16.49 -41.15 16.13
N CYS A 274 -17.44 -41.82 15.49
CA CYS A 274 -17.86 -41.46 14.12
C CYS A 274 -18.72 -40.19 14.03
N ARG A 275 -19.21 -39.68 15.17
CA ARG A 275 -20.17 -38.56 15.26
C ARG A 275 -19.63 -37.36 16.03
N ALA A 276 -18.53 -37.54 16.75
CA ALA A 276 -17.86 -36.50 17.50
C ALA A 276 -17.65 -35.19 16.71
N PRO A 277 -17.11 -35.17 15.47
CA PRO A 277 -16.86 -33.91 14.76
C PRO A 277 -18.17 -33.15 14.41
N ALA A 278 -19.22 -33.86 13.98
CA ALA A 278 -20.51 -33.24 13.63
C ALA A 278 -21.22 -32.67 14.87
N LEU A 279 -21.21 -33.40 15.99
CA LEU A 279 -21.83 -32.95 17.24
C LEU A 279 -21.11 -31.74 17.86
N LEU A 280 -19.78 -31.72 17.82
CA LEU A 280 -18.99 -30.57 18.28
C LEU A 280 -19.22 -29.34 17.39
N HIS A 281 -19.25 -29.53 16.07
CA HIS A 281 -19.56 -28.44 15.14
C HIS A 281 -20.97 -27.87 15.38
N ALA A 282 -21.98 -28.73 15.55
CA ALA A 282 -23.35 -28.31 15.86
C ALA A 282 -23.43 -27.56 17.21
N LEU A 283 -22.67 -27.99 18.22
CA LEU A 283 -22.63 -27.34 19.54
C LEU A 283 -22.05 -25.92 19.48
N VAL A 284 -20.93 -25.74 18.77
CA VAL A 284 -20.35 -24.41 18.57
C VAL A 284 -21.31 -23.52 17.77
N THR A 285 -21.90 -24.06 16.70
CA THR A 285 -22.90 -23.34 15.90
C THR A 285 -24.08 -22.87 16.77
N ALA A 286 -24.67 -23.76 17.56
CA ALA A 286 -25.80 -23.44 18.43
C ALA A 286 -25.44 -22.43 19.53
N LEU A 287 -24.21 -22.46 20.07
CA LEU A 287 -23.75 -21.49 21.06
C LEU A 287 -23.69 -20.07 20.47
N PHE A 288 -23.03 -19.92 19.32
CA PHE A 288 -22.88 -18.59 18.72
C PHE A 288 -24.17 -18.07 18.12
N GLU A 289 -25.06 -18.91 17.60
CA GLU A 289 -26.42 -18.49 17.22
C GLU A 289 -27.24 -17.98 18.43
N ALA A 290 -27.12 -18.63 19.59
CA ALA A 290 -27.84 -18.22 20.79
C ALA A 290 -27.31 -16.90 21.39
N VAL A 291 -26.02 -16.61 21.19
CA VAL A 291 -25.32 -15.48 21.79
C VAL A 291 -25.13 -14.30 20.82
N GLU A 292 -25.36 -14.50 19.51
CA GLU A 292 -25.05 -13.52 18.44
C GLU A 292 -25.54 -12.10 18.74
N ALA A 293 -26.83 -11.95 19.08
CA ALA A 293 -27.45 -10.65 19.32
C ALA A 293 -26.87 -9.96 20.57
N GLU A 294 -26.62 -10.71 21.64
CA GLU A 294 -26.04 -10.19 22.87
C GLU A 294 -24.57 -9.82 22.69
N HIS A 295 -23.80 -10.66 21.98
CA HIS A 295 -22.41 -10.38 21.64
C HIS A 295 -22.30 -9.12 20.80
N GLY A 296 -23.13 -8.97 19.77
CA GLY A 296 -23.17 -7.76 18.95
C GLY A 296 -23.48 -6.50 19.77
N ALA A 297 -24.45 -6.57 20.69
CA ALA A 297 -24.79 -5.44 21.56
C ALA A 297 -23.67 -5.09 22.55
N ARG A 298 -23.05 -6.09 23.21
CA ARG A 298 -21.94 -5.90 24.14
C ARG A 298 -20.69 -5.36 23.44
N LEU A 299 -20.40 -5.86 22.24
CA LEU A 299 -19.31 -5.37 21.40
C LEU A 299 -19.57 -3.92 20.98
N ALA A 300 -20.75 -3.60 20.44
CA ALA A 300 -21.10 -2.24 20.05
C ALA A 300 -20.97 -1.23 21.20
N ALA A 301 -21.37 -1.60 22.42
CA ALA A 301 -21.19 -0.78 23.62
C ALA A 301 -19.70 -0.61 23.98
N ALA A 302 -18.89 -1.66 23.86
CA ALA A 302 -17.46 -1.61 24.15
C ALA A 302 -16.65 -0.78 23.13
N LEU A 303 -17.16 -0.65 21.90
CA LEU A 303 -16.57 0.18 20.85
C LEU A 303 -16.92 1.67 20.98
N ALA A 304 -17.74 2.07 21.97
CA ALA A 304 -18.03 3.48 22.22
C ALA A 304 -16.76 4.24 22.64
N ALA A 305 -16.37 5.24 21.84
CA ALA A 305 -15.26 6.14 22.11
C ALA A 305 -15.57 7.55 21.57
N PRO A 306 -14.88 8.60 22.06
CA PRO A 306 -14.95 9.92 21.45
C PRO A 306 -14.52 9.89 19.98
N ARG A 307 -15.14 10.73 19.15
CA ARG A 307 -14.82 10.87 17.72
C ARG A 307 -13.33 11.22 17.53
N GLY A 308 -12.70 10.59 16.55
CA GLY A 308 -11.29 10.82 16.22
C GLY A 308 -10.28 10.03 17.07
N SER A 309 -10.73 9.03 17.83
CA SER A 309 -9.85 8.11 18.55
C SER A 309 -9.70 6.78 17.80
N PRO A 310 -8.49 6.20 17.68
CA PRO A 310 -8.29 4.86 17.10
C PRO A 310 -8.71 3.72 18.03
N VAL A 311 -9.02 4.02 19.30
CA VAL A 311 -9.35 3.04 20.35
C VAL A 311 -10.48 2.06 19.97
N PRO A 312 -11.56 2.44 19.27
CA PRO A 312 -12.56 1.50 18.79
C PRO A 312 -11.96 0.42 17.88
N LEU A 313 -11.10 0.81 16.94
CA LEU A 313 -10.52 -0.11 15.97
C LEU A 313 -9.47 -1.01 16.63
N GLU A 314 -8.71 -0.51 17.60
CA GLU A 314 -7.80 -1.31 18.41
C GLU A 314 -8.55 -2.35 19.26
N ARG A 315 -9.66 -1.95 19.89
CA ARG A 315 -10.55 -2.84 20.64
C ARG A 315 -11.18 -3.91 19.73
N LEU A 316 -11.57 -3.52 18.53
CA LEU A 316 -12.14 -4.43 17.53
C LEU A 316 -11.09 -5.43 17.02
N ALA A 317 -9.85 -4.99 16.80
CA ALA A 317 -8.74 -5.85 16.41
C ALA A 317 -8.43 -6.88 17.49
N ALA A 318 -8.40 -6.46 18.77
CA ALA A 318 -8.21 -7.37 19.89
C ALA A 318 -9.36 -8.40 20.02
N ALA A 319 -10.61 -7.96 19.89
CA ALA A 319 -11.77 -8.87 19.92
C ALA A 319 -11.74 -9.88 18.77
N ARG A 320 -11.38 -9.43 17.57
CA ARG A 320 -11.24 -10.27 16.37
C ARG A 320 -10.12 -11.29 16.52
N ALA A 321 -8.94 -10.86 17.00
CA ALA A 321 -7.81 -11.77 17.21
C ALA A 321 -8.19 -12.90 18.17
N ALA A 322 -8.82 -12.57 19.31
CA ALA A 322 -9.31 -13.56 20.26
C ALA A 322 -10.35 -14.52 19.64
N ALA A 323 -11.22 -14.02 18.75
CA ALA A 323 -12.20 -14.83 18.04
C ALA A 323 -11.55 -15.76 16.99
N LEU A 324 -10.50 -15.29 16.30
CA LEU A 324 -9.73 -16.12 15.36
C LEU A 324 -8.97 -17.24 16.09
N ASP A 325 -8.31 -16.92 17.20
CA ASP A 325 -7.63 -17.91 18.05
C ASP A 325 -8.63 -18.98 18.54
N PHE A 326 -9.83 -18.56 18.91
CA PHE A 326 -10.93 -19.47 19.25
C PHE A 326 -11.33 -20.37 18.09
N VAL A 327 -11.55 -19.79 16.89
CA VAL A 327 -11.96 -20.54 15.69
C VAL A 327 -10.93 -21.59 15.33
N HIS A 328 -9.63 -21.25 15.33
CA HIS A 328 -8.57 -22.22 15.06
C HIS A 328 -8.51 -23.30 16.15
N GLY A 329 -8.61 -22.92 17.43
CA GLY A 329 -8.64 -23.89 18.53
C GLY A 329 -9.86 -24.81 18.52
N ALA A 330 -11.02 -24.32 18.08
CA ALA A 330 -12.25 -25.11 17.95
C ALA A 330 -12.17 -26.06 16.75
N ALA A 331 -11.64 -25.59 15.61
CA ALA A 331 -11.37 -26.42 14.44
C ALA A 331 -10.41 -27.57 14.77
N GLU A 332 -9.32 -27.28 15.50
CA GLU A 332 -8.39 -28.31 15.98
C GLU A 332 -9.09 -29.36 16.85
N ALA A 333 -9.95 -28.93 17.78
CA ALA A 333 -10.70 -29.86 18.64
C ALA A 333 -11.69 -30.72 17.83
N ILE A 334 -12.38 -30.15 16.85
CA ILE A 334 -13.32 -30.86 15.97
C ILE A 334 -12.57 -31.89 15.11
N VAL A 335 -11.45 -31.50 14.50
CA VAL A 335 -10.64 -32.37 13.64
C VAL A 335 -10.00 -33.49 14.46
N ALA A 336 -9.46 -33.18 15.64
CA ALA A 336 -8.85 -34.18 16.54
C ALA A 336 -9.86 -35.22 17.05
N ALA A 337 -11.13 -34.86 17.16
CA ALA A 337 -12.19 -35.78 17.55
C ALA A 337 -12.52 -36.83 16.46
N GLY A 338 -12.18 -36.56 15.20
CA GLY A 338 -12.39 -37.49 14.08
C GLY A 338 -11.25 -38.50 13.94
N GLN A 339 -11.42 -39.72 14.46
CA GLN A 339 -10.39 -40.78 14.40
C GLN A 339 -10.19 -41.43 13.00
N GLY A 340 -10.70 -40.85 11.91
CA GLY A 340 -10.81 -41.52 10.61
C GLY A 340 -10.74 -40.62 9.38
N GLY A 341 -9.70 -39.79 9.25
CA GLY A 341 -9.44 -39.00 8.04
C GLY A 341 -10.50 -37.93 7.71
N ALA A 342 -10.28 -37.15 6.65
CA ALA A 342 -11.10 -35.99 6.27
C ALA A 342 -12.57 -36.32 5.90
N ALA A 343 -12.94 -37.61 5.80
CA ALA A 343 -14.28 -38.06 5.45
C ALA A 343 -15.19 -38.07 6.68
N GLY A 344 -15.74 -36.90 7.04
CA GLY A 344 -16.71 -36.77 8.13
C GLY A 344 -16.63 -35.47 8.93
N VAL A 345 -15.63 -34.62 8.67
CA VAL A 345 -15.55 -33.28 9.27
C VAL A 345 -16.48 -32.33 8.50
N PRO A 346 -17.45 -31.68 9.15
CA PRO A 346 -18.30 -30.66 8.52
C PRO A 346 -17.47 -29.45 8.06
N PRO A 347 -17.95 -28.66 7.07
CA PRO A 347 -17.24 -27.47 6.61
C PRO A 347 -17.04 -26.49 7.77
N LEU A 348 -15.80 -26.03 7.97
CA LEU A 348 -15.41 -25.20 9.11
C LEU A 348 -15.52 -23.70 8.80
N GLU A 349 -15.56 -23.33 7.52
CA GLU A 349 -15.67 -21.96 7.05
C GLU A 349 -16.96 -21.27 7.52
N PRO A 350 -18.16 -21.88 7.44
CA PRO A 350 -19.40 -21.25 7.94
C PRO A 350 -19.39 -21.02 9.45
N LEU A 351 -18.71 -21.89 10.20
CA LEU A 351 -18.56 -21.76 11.65
C LEU A 351 -17.65 -20.57 11.97
N ALA A 352 -16.53 -20.41 11.26
CA ALA A 352 -15.65 -19.26 11.41
C ALA A 352 -16.37 -17.95 11.09
N GLU A 353 -17.16 -17.92 10.01
CA GLU A 353 -17.98 -16.78 9.63
C GLU A 353 -19.01 -16.43 10.70
N LEU A 354 -19.66 -17.42 11.32
CA LEU A 354 -20.62 -17.21 12.40
C LEU A 354 -19.98 -16.58 13.63
N VAL A 355 -18.81 -17.07 14.06
CA VAL A 355 -18.09 -16.54 15.23
C VAL A 355 -17.60 -15.11 14.99
N LEU A 356 -17.12 -14.82 13.77
CA LEU A 356 -16.59 -13.50 13.41
C LEU A 356 -17.68 -12.50 13.02
N ARG A 357 -18.91 -12.95 12.71
CA ARG A 357 -20.02 -12.11 12.25
C ARG A 357 -20.25 -10.83 13.07
N PRO A 358 -20.17 -10.83 14.42
CA PRO A 358 -20.34 -9.59 15.18
C PRO A 358 -19.22 -8.57 14.94
N CYS A 359 -17.98 -9.04 14.74
CA CYS A 359 -16.85 -8.19 14.39
C CYS A 359 -16.97 -7.68 12.95
N GLU A 360 -17.40 -8.54 12.03
CA GLU A 360 -17.67 -8.19 10.62
C GLU A 360 -18.77 -7.14 10.50
N ALA A 361 -19.88 -7.29 11.24
CA ALA A 361 -20.96 -6.33 11.29
C ALA A 361 -20.53 -4.96 11.86
N ALA A 362 -19.56 -4.94 12.77
CA ALA A 362 -19.00 -3.70 13.30
C ALA A 362 -18.09 -2.97 12.30
N LEU A 363 -17.44 -3.69 11.38
CA LEU A 363 -16.56 -3.15 10.33
C LEU A 363 -17.35 -2.64 9.11
N THR A 364 -18.36 -3.38 8.68
CA THR A 364 -19.08 -3.13 7.42
C THR A 364 -19.71 -1.73 7.40
N GLY A 365 -19.28 -0.90 6.44
CA GLY A 365 -19.76 0.47 6.26
C GLY A 365 -19.29 1.50 7.30
N ARG A 366 -18.48 1.10 8.29
CA ARG A 366 -17.98 1.98 9.36
C ARG A 366 -16.46 2.12 9.39
N TYR A 367 -15.72 1.20 8.75
CA TYR A 367 -14.26 1.21 8.74
C TYR A 367 -13.67 2.52 8.21
N ALA A 368 -14.01 2.92 6.97
CA ALA A 368 -13.54 4.17 6.38
C ALA A 368 -13.81 5.40 7.25
N ALA A 369 -14.99 5.47 7.90
CA ALA A 369 -15.36 6.58 8.75
C ALA A 369 -14.57 6.63 10.07
N LEU A 370 -14.36 5.47 10.71
CA LEU A 370 -13.62 5.40 11.97
C LEU A 370 -12.12 5.68 11.78
N GLU A 371 -11.53 5.11 10.73
CA GLU A 371 -10.12 5.32 10.41
C GLU A 371 -9.91 6.75 9.87
N GLY A 372 -10.84 7.24 9.05
CA GLY A 372 -10.88 8.61 8.57
C GLY A 372 -10.95 9.63 9.71
N ASP A 373 -11.87 9.47 10.67
CA ASP A 373 -11.98 10.36 11.83
C ASP A 373 -10.66 10.44 12.62
N ALA A 374 -9.94 9.32 12.78
CA ALA A 374 -8.66 9.27 13.49
C ALA A 374 -7.54 9.96 12.69
N LEU A 375 -7.46 9.72 11.38
CA LEU A 375 -6.49 10.37 10.49
C LEU A 375 -6.76 11.88 10.35
N GLU A 376 -8.02 12.29 10.26
CA GLU A 376 -8.42 13.70 10.28
C GLU A 376 -8.12 14.37 11.62
N SER A 377 -8.23 13.65 12.74
CA SER A 377 -7.81 14.15 14.05
C SER A 377 -6.30 14.41 14.09
N ALA A 378 -5.49 13.49 13.56
CA ALA A 378 -4.05 13.65 13.42
C ALA A 378 -3.70 14.83 12.49
N ALA A 379 -4.37 14.95 11.34
CA ALA A 379 -4.19 16.06 10.42
C ALA A 379 -4.57 17.41 11.07
N ARG A 380 -5.69 17.48 11.81
CA ARG A 380 -6.09 18.68 12.56
C ARG A 380 -5.08 19.06 13.64
N ALA A 381 -4.52 18.09 14.35
CA ALA A 381 -3.47 18.35 15.34
C ALA A 381 -2.20 18.91 14.68
N ALA A 382 -1.79 18.37 13.54
CA ALA A 382 -0.67 18.87 12.75
C ALA A 382 -0.90 20.31 12.24
N VAL A 383 -2.11 20.60 11.74
CA VAL A 383 -2.49 21.96 11.33
C VAL A 383 -2.52 22.93 12.53
N ALA A 384 -3.04 22.50 13.67
CA ALA A 384 -3.05 23.32 14.89
C ALA A 384 -1.62 23.67 15.34
N ALA A 385 -0.70 22.71 15.33
CA ALA A 385 0.70 22.95 15.65
C ALA A 385 1.36 23.95 14.66
N LEU A 386 1.09 23.81 13.37
CA LEU A 386 1.61 24.71 12.34
C LEU A 386 1.04 26.14 12.48
N THR A 387 -0.25 26.27 12.73
CA THR A 387 -0.89 27.59 12.94
C THR A 387 -0.42 28.26 14.23
N ALA A 388 -0.17 27.48 15.29
CA ALA A 388 0.42 27.98 16.54
C ALA A 388 1.84 28.50 16.31
N ALA A 389 2.68 27.75 15.60
CA ALA A 389 4.02 28.20 15.19
C ALA A 389 3.94 29.48 14.35
N ALA A 390 3.00 29.56 13.40
CA ALA A 390 2.78 30.76 12.60
C ALA A 390 2.38 31.98 13.44
N SER A 391 1.60 31.80 14.51
CA SER A 391 1.13 32.91 15.35
C SER A 391 2.22 33.53 16.24
N GLY A 392 3.41 32.92 16.31
CA GLY A 392 4.50 33.31 17.20
C GLY A 392 4.25 32.77 18.62
N GLY A 393 5.20 32.00 19.15
CA GLY A 393 5.15 31.45 20.51
C GLY A 393 5.15 32.53 21.59
N GLY A 394 3.98 33.14 21.84
CA GLY A 394 3.70 33.99 22.98
C GLY A 394 2.95 33.24 24.08
N ALA A 395 3.47 32.09 24.52
CA ALA A 395 3.00 31.41 25.73
C ALA A 395 3.91 31.74 26.91
N GLY A 396 3.98 33.02 27.27
CA GLY A 396 4.47 33.48 28.56
C GLY A 396 3.28 33.88 29.43
N ALA A 397 2.88 32.99 30.34
CA ALA A 397 1.90 33.31 31.38
C ALA A 397 2.42 34.48 32.24
N GLY A 398 1.74 35.62 32.17
CA GLY A 398 2.04 36.82 32.95
C GLY A 398 0.79 37.65 33.12
N ALA A 399 -0.05 37.25 34.07
CA ALA A 399 -1.13 38.09 34.58
C ALA A 399 -0.53 39.38 35.18
N GLY A 400 -0.96 40.54 34.71
CA GLY A 400 -0.56 41.84 35.26
C GLY A 400 -1.24 42.97 34.51
N GLY A 401 -2.38 43.42 35.04
CA GLY A 401 -3.26 44.39 34.40
C GLY A 401 -2.78 45.85 34.44
N GLY A 402 -3.49 46.67 33.66
CA GLY A 402 -3.47 48.13 33.77
C GLY A 402 -3.93 48.82 32.48
N PRO A 403 -5.09 49.49 32.43
CA PRO A 403 -5.51 50.25 31.26
C PRO A 403 -4.96 51.67 31.36
N ARG A 404 -4.22 52.14 30.36
CA ARG A 404 -3.99 53.57 30.16
C ARG A 404 -4.16 53.93 28.69
N GLY A 405 -5.13 54.80 28.46
CA GLY A 405 -5.47 55.34 27.15
C GLY A 405 -4.47 56.37 26.64
N GLY A 406 -4.48 56.52 25.32
CA GLY A 406 -3.82 57.58 24.56
C GLY A 406 -4.36 57.54 23.14
N ALA A 407 -4.93 58.66 22.70
CA ALA A 407 -5.56 58.85 21.40
C ALA A 407 -4.53 58.82 20.23
N PRO A 408 -4.98 58.59 18.97
CA PRO A 408 -4.08 58.38 17.84
C PRO A 408 -3.69 59.71 17.20
N THR A 409 -2.39 60.01 17.12
CA THR A 409 -1.86 61.03 16.21
C THR A 409 -1.25 60.34 15.01
N GLY A 410 -1.87 60.59 13.85
CA GLY A 410 -1.45 60.08 12.56
C GLY A 410 -0.05 60.54 12.19
N GLY A 411 0.80 59.56 11.93
CA GLY A 411 2.06 59.69 11.21
C GLY A 411 2.32 58.34 10.58
N ALA A 412 2.01 58.19 9.30
CA ALA A 412 2.31 57.00 8.52
C ALA A 412 3.84 56.92 8.35
N VAL A 413 4.53 56.47 9.38
CA VAL A 413 5.90 55.98 9.26
C VAL A 413 5.81 54.69 8.47
N ARG A 414 6.24 54.75 7.21
CA ARG A 414 6.36 53.62 6.30
C ARG A 414 7.25 52.59 6.99
N ALA A 415 6.64 51.53 7.53
CA ALA A 415 7.33 50.51 8.29
C ALA A 415 8.40 49.85 7.41
N ALA A 416 9.62 49.74 7.93
CA ALA A 416 10.66 48.92 7.33
C ALA A 416 10.14 47.48 7.12
N PRO A 417 10.59 46.77 6.07
CA PRO A 417 10.18 45.38 5.84
C PRO A 417 10.57 44.55 7.07
N ARG A 418 9.58 44.09 7.84
CA ARG A 418 9.81 43.17 8.95
C ARG A 418 10.17 41.82 8.36
N ALA A 419 11.26 41.21 8.82
CA ALA A 419 11.60 39.83 8.49
C ALA A 419 10.38 38.92 8.73
N PRO A 420 10.08 37.96 7.84
CA PRO A 420 8.97 37.07 8.03
C PRO A 420 9.21 36.27 9.32
N ALA A 421 8.24 36.25 10.24
CA ALA A 421 8.30 35.42 11.44
C ALA A 421 8.05 33.95 11.02
N VAL A 422 9.12 33.29 10.58
CA VAL A 422 9.12 31.89 10.09
C VAL A 422 9.69 30.93 11.15
N GLU A 423 10.12 31.46 12.30
CA GLU A 423 10.68 30.67 13.39
C GLU A 423 9.75 29.53 13.82
N GLY A 424 10.27 28.31 13.83
CA GLY A 424 9.52 27.11 14.23
C GLY A 424 8.54 26.56 13.19
N LEU A 425 8.31 27.22 12.04
CA LEU A 425 7.43 26.70 10.99
C LEU A 425 7.99 25.45 10.31
N ALA A 426 9.31 25.40 10.07
CA ALA A 426 9.98 24.22 9.50
C ALA A 426 9.81 23.00 10.42
N ALA A 427 10.14 23.16 11.71
CA ALA A 427 9.98 22.10 12.71
C ALA A 427 8.51 21.65 12.88
N ALA A 428 7.55 22.59 12.89
CA ALA A 428 6.13 22.27 12.99
C ALA A 428 5.60 21.52 11.75
N LEU A 429 6.10 21.88 10.55
CA LEU A 429 5.76 21.19 9.31
C LEU A 429 6.29 19.74 9.32
N GLU A 430 7.55 19.55 9.71
CA GLU A 430 8.17 18.21 9.81
C GLU A 430 7.51 17.34 10.87
N ALA A 431 7.29 17.87 12.08
CA ALA A 431 6.64 17.14 13.17
C ALA A 431 5.19 16.78 12.82
N GLY A 432 4.47 17.70 12.16
CA GLY A 432 3.11 17.45 11.67
C GLY A 432 3.06 16.34 10.61
N ALA A 433 3.97 16.37 9.64
CA ALA A 433 4.08 15.32 8.63
C ALA A 433 4.54 13.97 9.20
N ALA A 434 5.44 13.99 10.19
CA ALA A 434 5.87 12.79 10.91
C ALA A 434 4.71 12.14 11.66
N GLY A 435 3.98 12.90 12.47
CA GLY A 435 2.82 12.38 13.22
C GLY A 435 1.70 11.87 12.32
N LEU A 436 1.45 12.53 11.17
CA LEU A 436 0.47 12.05 10.20
C LEU A 436 0.93 10.74 9.53
N ALA A 437 2.20 10.64 9.13
CA ALA A 437 2.76 9.43 8.55
C ALA A 437 2.74 8.25 9.54
N GLU A 438 3.07 8.48 10.81
CA GLU A 438 2.95 7.47 11.88
C GLU A 438 1.51 6.99 12.05
N ALA A 439 0.55 7.92 12.05
CA ALA A 439 -0.87 7.57 12.12
C ALA A 439 -1.33 6.72 10.93
N MET A 440 -0.84 7.00 9.71
CA MET A 440 -1.10 6.21 8.50
C MET A 440 -0.48 4.81 8.56
N HIS A 441 0.76 4.67 9.02
CA HIS A 441 1.38 3.35 9.21
C HIS A 441 0.65 2.52 10.28
N ALA A 442 0.24 3.16 11.37
CA ALA A 442 -0.58 2.50 12.40
C ALA A 442 -1.95 2.07 11.84
N ALA A 443 -2.56 2.87 10.98
CA ALA A 443 -3.81 2.52 10.30
C ALA A 443 -3.62 1.35 9.31
N LEU A 444 -2.50 1.31 8.60
CA LEU A 444 -2.14 0.18 7.74
C LEU A 444 -1.94 -1.13 8.53
N ALA A 445 -1.25 -1.07 9.67
CA ALA A 445 -1.09 -2.22 10.56
C ALA A 445 -2.44 -2.70 11.13
N ARG A 446 -3.34 -1.77 11.49
CA ARG A 446 -4.72 -2.13 11.90
C ARG A 446 -5.52 -2.76 10.76
N CYS A 447 -5.36 -2.28 9.52
CA CYS A 447 -6.02 -2.83 8.34
C CYS A 447 -5.62 -4.29 8.08
N ASP A 448 -4.35 -4.62 8.31
CA ASP A 448 -3.86 -6.01 8.28
C ASP A 448 -4.56 -6.86 9.35
N LEU A 449 -4.50 -6.44 10.62
CA LEU A 449 -5.10 -7.17 11.73
C LEU A 449 -6.63 -7.37 11.59
N LEU A 450 -7.33 -6.41 10.99
CA LEU A 450 -8.80 -6.41 10.90
C LEU A 450 -9.33 -7.10 9.64
N SER A 451 -8.59 -7.09 8.54
CA SER A 451 -9.12 -7.52 7.24
C SER A 451 -8.10 -8.20 6.33
N SER A 452 -6.89 -8.46 6.83
CA SER A 452 -5.76 -8.95 6.03
C SER A 452 -5.63 -8.12 4.75
N HIS A 453 -5.68 -6.80 4.93
CA HIS A 453 -5.60 -5.79 3.88
C HIS A 453 -6.75 -5.73 2.85
N ALA A 454 -7.84 -6.48 3.01
CA ALA A 454 -9.00 -6.41 2.11
C ALA A 454 -9.66 -5.02 2.06
N LEU A 455 -9.50 -4.19 3.10
CA LEU A 455 -10.03 -2.82 3.19
C LEU A 455 -9.01 -1.73 2.80
N LEU A 456 -7.89 -2.09 2.16
CA LEU A 456 -6.87 -1.17 1.66
C LEU A 456 -7.43 0.02 0.84
N PRO A 457 -8.39 -0.16 -0.09
CA PRO A 457 -8.93 0.96 -0.87
C PRO A 457 -9.64 2.03 -0.04
N GLU A 458 -10.38 1.60 0.98
CA GLU A 458 -11.06 2.52 1.91
C GLU A 458 -10.03 3.30 2.76
N LEU A 459 -8.99 2.60 3.23
CA LEU A 459 -7.88 3.22 3.97
C LEU A 459 -7.12 4.22 3.11
N ALA A 460 -6.78 3.86 1.87
CA ALA A 460 -6.03 4.72 0.95
C ALA A 460 -6.79 6.03 0.66
N GLY A 461 -8.11 5.95 0.44
CA GLY A 461 -8.95 7.13 0.27
C GLY A 461 -8.99 8.03 1.52
N ALA A 462 -9.13 7.44 2.70
CA ALA A 462 -9.12 8.20 3.96
C ALA A 462 -7.75 8.85 4.26
N ALA A 463 -6.66 8.15 3.96
CA ALA A 463 -5.30 8.67 4.10
C ALA A 463 -5.03 9.82 3.12
N ASP A 464 -5.43 9.68 1.86
CA ASP A 464 -5.22 10.72 0.84
C ASP A 464 -5.97 12.01 1.20
N GLU A 465 -7.21 11.90 1.67
CA GLU A 465 -8.01 13.03 2.14
C GLU A 465 -7.37 13.72 3.36
N ALA A 466 -6.95 12.96 4.38
CA ALA A 466 -6.30 13.52 5.57
C ALA A 466 -4.97 14.23 5.21
N ALA A 467 -4.17 13.63 4.33
CA ALA A 467 -2.95 14.24 3.80
C ALA A 467 -3.25 15.53 3.04
N ARG A 468 -4.27 15.52 2.16
CA ARG A 468 -4.68 16.71 1.42
C ARG A 468 -5.10 17.83 2.37
N GLN A 469 -5.91 17.56 3.39
CA GLN A 469 -6.34 18.57 4.36
C GLN A 469 -5.15 19.23 5.04
N PHE A 470 -4.19 18.44 5.51
CA PHE A 470 -2.94 18.96 6.11
C PHE A 470 -2.14 19.81 5.11
N LEU A 471 -1.90 19.32 3.90
CA LEU A 471 -1.08 20.00 2.88
C LEU A 471 -1.71 21.30 2.39
N VAL A 472 -3.02 21.33 2.20
CA VAL A 472 -3.75 22.55 1.81
C VAL A 472 -3.64 23.62 2.90
N ALA A 473 -3.85 23.24 4.16
CA ALA A 473 -3.71 24.15 5.30
C ALA A 473 -2.26 24.62 5.47
N ALA A 474 -1.29 23.73 5.30
CA ALA A 474 0.13 24.06 5.38
C ALA A 474 0.54 25.07 4.31
N ARG A 475 0.13 24.82 3.06
CA ARG A 475 0.37 25.74 1.94
C ARG A 475 -0.30 27.10 2.18
N GLY A 476 -1.54 27.13 2.66
CA GLY A 476 -2.23 28.38 2.98
C GLY A 476 -1.53 29.19 4.08
N THR A 477 -1.08 28.50 5.14
CA THR A 477 -0.37 29.12 6.26
C THR A 477 0.98 29.69 5.82
N LEU A 478 1.75 28.92 5.04
CA LEU A 478 3.04 29.36 4.51
C LEU A 478 2.87 30.48 3.48
N ALA A 479 1.90 30.38 2.56
CA ALA A 479 1.62 31.46 1.60
C ALA A 479 1.30 32.78 2.30
N ALA A 480 0.49 32.75 3.36
CA ALA A 480 0.16 33.95 4.13
C ALA A 480 1.36 34.55 4.87
N ARG A 481 2.33 33.72 5.28
CA ARG A 481 3.54 34.16 6.02
C ARG A 481 4.69 34.60 5.11
N LEU A 482 4.76 34.00 3.92
CA LEU A 482 5.75 34.31 2.90
C LEU A 482 5.27 35.45 1.98
N ALA A 483 3.99 35.83 2.04
CA ALA A 483 3.46 37.02 1.38
C ALA A 483 4.21 38.28 1.85
N GLY A 484 4.88 38.96 0.92
CA GLY A 484 5.66 40.18 1.18
C GLY A 484 7.18 40.00 1.18
N ALA A 485 7.71 38.77 1.17
CA ALA A 485 9.15 38.52 1.11
C ALA A 485 9.83 38.97 -0.22
N GLY A 486 9.02 39.29 -1.24
CA GLY A 486 9.49 39.62 -2.60
C GLY A 486 9.03 40.98 -3.17
N GLU A 487 8.33 41.85 -2.42
CA GLU A 487 7.84 43.15 -2.96
C GLU A 487 8.93 44.24 -3.09
N ALA A 488 10.21 43.87 -2.99
CA ALA A 488 11.35 44.78 -3.18
C ALA A 488 11.65 45.01 -4.67
N GLY A 489 10.80 45.80 -5.34
CA GLY A 489 10.98 46.12 -6.77
C GLY A 489 10.35 47.43 -7.24
N VAL A 490 9.73 48.19 -6.33
CA VAL A 490 9.15 49.50 -6.65
C VAL A 490 10.28 50.54 -6.77
N PRO A 491 10.34 51.33 -7.87
CA PRO A 491 11.33 52.39 -8.02
C PRO A 491 11.24 53.37 -6.83
N GLY A 492 12.33 53.48 -6.06
CA GLY A 492 12.44 54.33 -4.87
C GLY A 492 12.34 53.62 -3.51
N ALA A 493 12.22 52.29 -3.47
CA ALA A 493 12.43 51.53 -2.23
C ALA A 493 13.94 51.37 -1.95
N ALA A 494 14.38 51.67 -0.73
CA ALA A 494 15.77 51.45 -0.32
C ALA A 494 16.10 49.95 -0.40
N ALA A 495 17.25 49.60 -0.99
CA ALA A 495 17.70 48.22 -1.02
C ALA A 495 17.85 47.70 0.42
N PRO A 496 17.37 46.49 0.73
CA PRO A 496 17.55 45.89 2.06
C PRO A 496 19.04 45.80 2.36
N SER A 497 19.43 46.07 3.62
CA SER A 497 20.82 45.89 4.05
C SER A 497 21.25 44.43 3.91
N GLU A 498 22.55 44.19 3.85
CA GLU A 498 23.10 42.85 3.64
C GLU A 498 22.69 41.91 4.78
N ALA A 499 22.81 42.40 6.02
CA ALA A 499 22.34 41.70 7.22
C ALA A 499 20.83 41.42 7.19
N ALA A 500 20.00 42.33 6.65
CA ALA A 500 18.56 42.11 6.56
C ALA A 500 18.20 41.06 5.50
N ALA A 501 18.91 41.06 4.36
CA ALA A 501 18.74 40.04 3.32
C ALA A 501 19.22 38.66 3.80
N ALA A 502 20.35 38.60 4.50
CA ALA A 502 20.86 37.38 5.13
C ALA A 502 19.89 36.82 6.19
N ALA A 503 19.38 37.67 7.09
CA ALA A 503 18.42 37.24 8.11
C ALA A 503 17.08 36.76 7.52
N ALA A 504 16.61 37.39 6.44
CA ALA A 504 15.40 36.94 5.74
C ALA A 504 15.62 35.59 5.04
N LEU A 505 16.79 35.37 4.46
CA LEU A 505 17.16 34.11 3.84
C LEU A 505 17.31 32.98 4.89
N GLU A 506 17.98 33.27 6.01
CA GLU A 506 18.13 32.35 7.15
C GLU A 506 16.78 31.89 7.72
N ALA A 507 15.76 32.76 7.71
CA ALA A 507 14.43 32.41 8.18
C ALA A 507 13.67 31.46 7.23
N VAL A 508 13.87 31.57 5.90
CA VAL A 508 13.06 30.85 4.90
C VAL A 508 13.74 29.56 4.41
N VAL A 509 15.07 29.53 4.32
CA VAL A 509 15.83 28.37 3.81
C VAL A 509 15.56 27.06 4.56
N PRO A 510 15.37 27.01 5.89
CA PRO A 510 15.02 25.79 6.60
C PRO A 510 13.69 25.14 6.17
N LEU A 511 12.81 25.89 5.49
CA LEU A 511 11.58 25.32 4.93
C LEU A 511 11.84 24.39 3.74
N VAL A 512 12.99 24.51 3.05
CA VAL A 512 13.35 23.67 1.90
C VAL A 512 13.49 22.20 2.33
N PRO A 513 14.41 21.83 3.24
CA PRO A 513 14.54 20.45 3.71
C PRO A 513 13.26 19.97 4.38
N ALA A 514 12.54 20.82 5.11
CA ALA A 514 11.26 20.49 5.72
C ALA A 514 10.20 20.08 4.67
N SER A 515 10.03 20.87 3.60
CA SER A 515 9.09 20.54 2.52
C SER A 515 9.46 19.26 1.76
N ALA A 516 10.76 19.01 1.57
CA ALA A 516 11.25 17.76 0.98
C ALA A 516 11.02 16.56 1.90
N ALA A 517 11.20 16.74 3.22
CA ALA A 517 10.92 15.71 4.22
C ALA A 517 9.45 15.30 4.25
N VAL A 518 8.51 16.25 4.08
CA VAL A 518 7.08 15.95 3.92
C VAL A 518 6.86 15.03 2.70
N GLY A 519 7.47 15.37 1.56
CA GLY A 519 7.38 14.56 0.34
C GLY A 519 7.93 13.14 0.52
N ARG A 520 9.11 13.00 1.12
CA ARG A 520 9.73 11.69 1.40
C ARG A 520 8.87 10.81 2.32
N ARG A 521 8.28 11.40 3.37
CA ARG A 521 7.42 10.67 4.32
C ARG A 521 6.14 10.17 3.66
N LEU A 522 5.49 11.00 2.84
CA LEU A 522 4.29 10.61 2.10
C LEU A 522 4.60 9.53 1.05
N ALA A 523 5.74 9.64 0.36
CA ALA A 523 6.20 8.60 -0.57
C ALA A 523 6.48 7.26 0.13
N ALA A 524 7.01 7.28 1.37
CA ALA A 524 7.21 6.06 2.16
C ALA A 524 5.89 5.39 2.54
N VAL A 525 4.89 6.15 3.00
CA VAL A 525 3.53 5.65 3.27
C VAL A 525 2.92 5.05 1.99
N GLU A 526 3.06 5.75 0.88
CA GLU A 526 2.56 5.32 -0.42
C GLU A 526 3.20 4.00 -0.86
N ALA A 527 4.51 3.84 -0.71
CA ALA A 527 5.22 2.61 -0.99
C ALA A 527 4.73 1.44 -0.10
N ALA A 528 4.49 1.70 1.19
CA ALA A 528 3.94 0.71 2.11
C ALA A 528 2.53 0.24 1.70
N LEU A 529 1.65 1.17 1.30
CA LEU A 529 0.31 0.85 0.79
C LEU A 529 0.38 -0.02 -0.48
N ARG A 530 1.30 0.29 -1.41
CA ARG A 530 1.50 -0.51 -2.62
C ARG A 530 2.03 -1.91 -2.33
N ALA A 531 2.98 -2.03 -1.42
CA ALA A 531 3.55 -3.31 -1.01
C ALA A 531 2.46 -4.20 -0.37
N ALA A 532 1.63 -3.62 0.49
CA ALA A 532 0.49 -4.33 1.07
C ALA A 532 -0.52 -4.77 -0.01
N ALA A 533 -0.83 -3.92 -0.99
CA ALA A 533 -1.71 -4.27 -2.10
C ALA A 533 -1.15 -5.39 -2.98
N ALA A 534 0.16 -5.41 -3.23
CA ALA A 534 0.83 -6.48 -3.97
C ALA A 534 0.75 -7.82 -3.21
N ALA A 535 1.04 -7.81 -1.90
CA ALA A 535 1.01 -9.01 -1.06
C ALA A 535 -0.37 -9.71 -1.08
N VAL A 536 -1.47 -8.94 -1.08
CA VAL A 536 -2.83 -9.48 -1.18
C VAL A 536 -3.08 -10.17 -2.52
N LEU A 537 -2.56 -9.61 -3.62
CA LEU A 537 -2.77 -10.16 -4.96
C LEU A 537 -1.90 -11.40 -5.22
N ASP A 538 -0.69 -11.43 -4.66
CA ASP A 538 0.25 -12.55 -4.80
C ASP A 538 -0.16 -13.77 -3.97
N GLY A 539 -0.74 -13.55 -2.78
CA GLY A 539 -1.18 -14.62 -1.86
C GLY A 539 -2.20 -15.61 -2.45
N ASP A 540 -2.97 -15.18 -3.46
CA ASP A 540 -3.99 -16.00 -4.13
C ASP A 540 -3.41 -17.00 -5.15
N SER A 541 -2.15 -16.80 -5.59
CA SER A 541 -1.50 -17.70 -6.55
C SER A 541 -1.03 -19.03 -5.94
N GLY A 542 -1.03 -19.15 -4.60
CA GLY A 542 -0.57 -20.33 -3.86
C GLY A 542 -1.65 -21.37 -3.52
N ALA A 543 -2.95 -21.02 -3.59
CA ALA A 543 -4.03 -21.92 -3.17
C ALA A 543 -4.56 -22.85 -4.28
N GLY A 544 -4.19 -22.60 -5.55
CA GLY A 544 -4.67 -23.35 -6.72
C GLY A 544 -3.71 -24.40 -7.30
N GLY A 545 -2.58 -24.68 -6.65
CA GLY A 545 -1.54 -25.56 -7.16
C GLY A 545 -1.66 -27.01 -6.69
N SER A 546 -2.61 -27.78 -7.22
CA SER A 546 -2.60 -29.24 -7.08
C SER A 546 -1.39 -29.83 -7.84
N GLY A 547 -0.25 -29.93 -7.18
CA GLY A 547 0.90 -30.65 -7.74
C GLY A 547 2.26 -30.25 -7.16
N ARG A 548 2.59 -30.73 -5.96
CA ARG A 548 3.92 -31.27 -5.61
C ARG A 548 3.99 -31.69 -4.14
N GLY A 549 4.27 -32.97 -3.92
CA GLY A 549 4.79 -33.52 -2.66
C GLY A 549 3.77 -33.62 -1.53
N ALA A 550 3.50 -34.83 -1.06
CA ALA A 550 2.76 -35.07 0.18
C ALA A 550 3.55 -34.48 1.37
N GLN A 551 3.32 -33.21 1.67
CA GLN A 551 3.59 -32.63 2.98
C GLN A 551 2.52 -33.13 3.97
N PRO A 552 2.87 -33.35 5.26
CA PRO A 552 1.88 -33.66 6.27
C PRO A 552 0.81 -32.56 6.25
N ALA A 553 -0.46 -32.96 6.21
CA ALA A 553 -1.60 -32.04 6.07
C ALA A 553 -1.45 -30.86 7.05
N ALA A 554 -1.25 -29.65 6.51
CA ALA A 554 -1.15 -28.44 7.32
C ALA A 554 -2.43 -28.27 8.15
N PRO A 555 -2.34 -27.78 9.41
CA PRO A 555 -3.52 -27.50 10.21
C PRO A 555 -4.41 -26.49 9.49
N TRP A 556 -5.72 -26.72 9.53
CA TRP A 556 -6.71 -25.83 8.92
C TRP A 556 -6.60 -24.43 9.55
N ARG A 557 -6.59 -23.40 8.70
CA ARG A 557 -6.54 -22.00 9.12
C ARG A 557 -7.55 -21.21 8.31
N TYR A 558 -8.39 -20.45 9.02
CA TYR A 558 -9.29 -19.48 8.40
C TYR A 558 -8.54 -18.22 8.00
N ASP A 559 -8.62 -17.83 6.73
CA ASP A 559 -8.14 -16.55 6.21
C ASP A 559 -9.34 -15.61 5.98
N PRO A 560 -9.51 -14.58 6.84
CA PRO A 560 -10.59 -13.63 6.68
C PRO A 560 -10.44 -12.69 5.47
N GLY A 561 -9.22 -12.42 5.03
CA GLY A 561 -8.95 -11.58 3.86
C GLY A 561 -9.44 -12.26 2.60
N ALA A 562 -9.09 -13.54 2.44
CA ALA A 562 -9.58 -14.38 1.35
C ALA A 562 -11.12 -14.45 1.33
N ALA A 563 -11.75 -14.73 2.48
CA ALA A 563 -13.21 -14.78 2.58
C ALA A 563 -13.89 -13.45 2.19
N ARG A 564 -13.31 -12.30 2.58
CA ARG A 564 -13.81 -10.97 2.20
C ARG A 564 -13.61 -10.67 0.71
N LEU A 565 -12.50 -11.10 0.11
CA LEU A 565 -12.25 -10.94 -1.32
C LEU A 565 -13.20 -11.79 -2.15
N GLU A 566 -13.47 -13.02 -1.72
CA GLU A 566 -14.46 -13.89 -2.33
C GLU A 566 -15.88 -13.29 -2.24
N ALA A 567 -16.27 -12.81 -1.06
CA ALA A 567 -17.58 -12.17 -0.85
C ALA A 567 -17.74 -10.84 -1.62
N GLY A 568 -16.66 -10.06 -1.73
CA GLY A 568 -16.63 -8.78 -2.46
C GLY A 568 -16.53 -8.92 -3.98
N GLY A 569 -16.23 -10.12 -4.47
CA GLY A 569 -16.09 -10.44 -5.90
C GLY A 569 -14.97 -9.66 -6.60
N GLY A 570 -15.06 -9.55 -7.92
CA GLY A 570 -14.03 -8.91 -8.75
C GLY A 570 -13.83 -7.41 -8.47
N ALA A 571 -14.85 -6.70 -7.99
CA ALA A 571 -14.78 -5.25 -7.81
C ALA A 571 -13.79 -4.81 -6.71
N VAL A 572 -13.74 -5.53 -5.59
CA VAL A 572 -12.79 -5.28 -4.50
C VAL A 572 -11.38 -5.63 -4.96
N ARG A 573 -11.21 -6.76 -5.65
CA ARG A 573 -9.93 -7.19 -6.23
C ARG A 573 -9.41 -6.17 -7.24
N ASP A 574 -10.26 -5.66 -8.12
CA ASP A 574 -9.92 -4.61 -9.08
C ASP A 574 -9.51 -3.30 -8.39
N ALA A 575 -10.14 -2.97 -7.26
CA ALA A 575 -9.78 -1.80 -6.47
C ALA A 575 -8.39 -1.94 -5.83
N ILE A 576 -8.06 -3.11 -5.28
CA ILE A 576 -6.73 -3.40 -4.73
C ILE A 576 -5.68 -3.45 -5.86
N ALA A 577 -6.02 -4.03 -7.01
CA ALA A 577 -5.15 -4.03 -8.20
C ALA A 577 -4.87 -2.63 -8.77
N ARG A 578 -5.72 -1.64 -8.51
CA ARG A 578 -5.43 -0.23 -8.84
C ARG A 578 -4.38 0.40 -7.93
N LEU A 579 -4.22 -0.12 -6.70
CA LEU A 579 -3.21 0.34 -5.74
C LEU A 579 -1.88 -0.40 -5.91
N ALA A 580 -1.91 -1.65 -6.36
CA ALA A 580 -0.71 -2.46 -6.57
C ALA A 580 0.23 -1.85 -7.63
N PRO A 581 1.55 -2.12 -7.54
CA PRO A 581 2.53 -1.65 -8.51
C PRO A 581 2.33 -2.39 -9.84
N ALA A 582 1.48 -1.85 -10.72
CA ALA A 582 1.30 -2.36 -12.06
C ALA A 582 2.35 -1.75 -13.00
N ALA A 583 3.08 -2.58 -13.73
CA ALA A 583 3.97 -2.14 -14.79
C ALA A 583 3.22 -1.24 -15.77
N GLY A 584 3.59 0.05 -15.83
CA GLY A 584 3.02 1.02 -16.77
C GLY A 584 1.81 1.84 -16.30
N ARG A 585 1.39 1.79 -15.02
CA ARG A 585 0.42 2.76 -14.47
C ARG A 585 1.12 3.85 -13.64
N PRO A 586 1.05 5.13 -14.05
CA PRO A 586 1.69 6.23 -13.33
C PRO A 586 0.85 6.77 -12.16
N THR A 587 -0.32 6.18 -11.88
CA THR A 587 -1.22 6.73 -10.87
C THR A 587 -0.69 6.46 -9.46
N PRO A 588 -0.37 7.50 -8.67
CA PRO A 588 -0.05 7.35 -7.27
C PRO A 588 -1.16 6.65 -6.47
N ALA A 589 -0.80 5.92 -5.41
CA ALA A 589 -1.78 5.34 -4.49
C ALA A 589 -2.45 6.44 -3.61
N LEU A 590 -1.73 7.55 -3.41
CA LEU A 590 -2.18 8.76 -2.72
C LEU A 590 -2.04 9.98 -3.66
N PRO A 591 -2.93 10.12 -4.67
CA PRO A 591 -2.78 11.14 -5.71
C PRO A 591 -2.85 12.57 -5.21
N GLU A 592 -3.78 12.89 -4.32
CA GLU A 592 -3.95 14.25 -3.82
C GLU A 592 -2.81 14.65 -2.88
N ALA A 593 -2.33 13.71 -2.07
CA ALA A 593 -1.18 13.89 -1.18
C ALA A 593 0.09 14.18 -1.98
N MET A 594 0.39 13.37 -2.99
CA MET A 594 1.60 13.54 -3.81
C MET A 594 1.58 14.85 -4.60
N ALA A 595 0.44 15.20 -5.20
CA ALA A 595 0.27 16.48 -5.88
C ALA A 595 0.39 17.67 -4.92
N GLY A 596 -0.18 17.53 -3.71
CA GLY A 596 -0.12 18.53 -2.64
C GLY A 596 1.30 18.77 -2.12
N ALA A 597 2.09 17.71 -1.91
CA ALA A 597 3.48 17.80 -1.49
C ALA A 597 4.34 18.50 -2.55
N ALA A 598 4.18 18.14 -3.82
CA ALA A 598 4.87 18.82 -4.93
C ALA A 598 4.46 20.30 -5.06
N ALA A 599 3.22 20.65 -4.77
CA ALA A 599 2.75 22.03 -4.77
C ALA A 599 3.31 22.84 -3.58
N LEU A 600 3.41 22.21 -2.40
CA LEU A 600 4.03 22.80 -1.21
C LEU A 600 5.52 23.08 -1.46
N GLN A 601 6.25 22.10 -2.01
CA GLN A 601 7.66 22.24 -2.33
C GLN A 601 7.87 23.39 -3.33
N ARG A 602 7.08 23.47 -4.42
CA ARG A 602 7.14 24.59 -5.36
C ARG A 602 6.93 25.95 -4.69
N LEU A 603 5.93 26.08 -3.81
CA LEU A 603 5.67 27.32 -3.08
C LEU A 603 6.87 27.75 -2.23
N VAL A 604 7.51 26.81 -1.52
CA VAL A 604 8.70 27.09 -0.71
C VAL A 604 9.86 27.52 -1.61
N HIS A 605 10.08 26.83 -2.72
CA HIS A 605 11.16 27.17 -3.64
C HIS A 605 10.96 28.57 -4.25
N ASP A 606 9.75 28.89 -4.68
CA ASP A 606 9.43 30.22 -5.21
C ASP A 606 9.63 31.31 -4.14
N ALA A 607 9.28 31.02 -2.88
CA ALA A 607 9.48 31.95 -1.78
C ALA A 607 10.97 32.20 -1.47
N VAL A 608 11.80 31.15 -1.38
CA VAL A 608 13.25 31.26 -1.19
C VAL A 608 13.88 32.07 -2.32
N LEU A 609 13.54 31.75 -3.58
CA LEU A 609 14.03 32.47 -4.74
C LEU A 609 13.62 33.95 -4.70
N SER A 610 12.36 34.23 -4.39
CA SER A 610 11.86 35.61 -4.29
C SER A 610 12.56 36.41 -3.19
N THR A 611 12.90 35.77 -2.07
CA THR A 611 13.60 36.37 -0.93
C THR A 611 15.06 36.65 -1.28
N ALA A 612 15.75 35.69 -1.89
CA ALA A 612 17.14 35.84 -2.33
C ALA A 612 17.28 36.92 -3.42
N LEU A 613 16.28 37.06 -4.30
CA LEU A 613 16.27 38.09 -5.36
C LEU A 613 15.86 39.48 -4.87
N ALA A 614 15.35 39.63 -3.64
CA ALA A 614 14.85 40.92 -3.14
C ALA A 614 15.94 42.01 -3.15
N ARG A 615 17.18 41.68 -2.76
CA ARG A 615 18.31 42.62 -2.76
C ARG A 615 18.79 42.95 -4.18
N PRO A 616 19.13 41.98 -5.06
CA PRO A 616 19.47 42.26 -6.45
C PRO A 616 18.41 43.08 -7.19
N ARG A 617 17.12 42.75 -7.04
CA ARG A 617 16.02 43.49 -7.67
C ARG A 617 15.97 44.95 -7.24
N ALA A 618 16.16 45.23 -5.95
CA ALA A 618 16.18 46.60 -5.44
C ALA A 618 17.41 47.39 -5.92
N LEU A 619 18.58 46.75 -5.99
CA LEU A 619 19.81 47.36 -6.52
C LEU A 619 19.69 47.67 -8.01
N PHE A 620 19.11 46.76 -8.80
CA PHE A 620 18.96 46.93 -10.25
C PHE A 620 17.81 47.87 -10.64
N ALA A 621 16.84 48.13 -9.75
CA ALA A 621 15.67 48.96 -10.07
C ALA A 621 16.02 50.40 -10.51
N GLY A 622 17.12 50.96 -10.03
CA GLY A 622 17.58 52.31 -10.36
C GLY A 622 18.42 52.40 -11.65
N LEU A 623 18.89 51.29 -12.20
CA LEU A 623 19.82 51.27 -13.34
C LEU A 623 19.27 51.96 -14.60
N PRO A 624 17.99 51.81 -15.00
CA PRO A 624 17.46 52.47 -16.19
C PRO A 624 17.48 54.01 -16.12
N ALA A 625 17.52 54.57 -14.91
CA ALA A 625 17.54 56.00 -14.65
C ALA A 625 18.92 56.52 -14.21
N ALA A 626 19.95 55.66 -14.22
CA ALA A 626 21.31 56.03 -13.85
C ALA A 626 21.85 57.12 -14.78
N ARG A 627 22.36 58.21 -14.20
CA ARG A 627 22.88 59.34 -14.98
C ARG A 627 24.14 58.95 -15.73
N GLU A 628 24.87 57.98 -15.21
CA GLU A 628 26.12 57.45 -15.74
C GLU A 628 25.92 56.76 -17.09
N TYR A 629 24.73 56.21 -17.37
CA TYR A 629 24.39 55.60 -18.67
C TYR A 629 23.76 56.59 -19.67
N VAL A 630 23.06 57.61 -19.19
CA VAL A 630 22.19 58.48 -20.01
C VAL A 630 22.72 59.91 -20.18
N ALA A 631 23.57 60.41 -19.27
CA ALA A 631 24.06 61.78 -19.32
C ALA A 631 24.95 62.01 -20.56
N GLY A 632 24.71 63.14 -21.23
CA GLY A 632 25.56 63.64 -22.31
C GLY A 632 26.79 64.35 -21.76
N ASP A 633 27.90 64.29 -22.50
CA ASP A 633 29.21 64.82 -22.12
C ASP A 633 29.15 66.23 -21.55
N GLY A 634 29.33 66.32 -20.23
CA GLY A 634 29.37 67.55 -19.45
C GLY A 634 30.53 67.56 -18.45
N ALA A 635 31.65 66.92 -18.78
CA ALA A 635 32.98 67.14 -18.20
C ALA A 635 33.97 66.22 -18.93
N ALA A 636 35.03 66.80 -19.51
CA ALA A 636 36.20 66.18 -20.13
C ALA A 636 36.17 64.64 -20.32
N ALA A 637 36.11 64.20 -21.58
CA ALA A 637 36.28 62.80 -21.98
C ALA A 637 37.59 62.23 -21.40
N MET A 638 37.48 61.59 -20.24
CA MET A 638 38.56 60.78 -19.68
C MET A 638 38.64 59.48 -20.48
N PRO A 639 39.85 58.96 -20.74
CA PRO A 639 40.01 57.68 -21.43
C PRO A 639 39.31 56.56 -20.66
N SER A 640 38.72 55.61 -21.38
CA SER A 640 37.90 54.48 -20.90
C SER A 640 38.57 53.56 -19.86
N PHE A 641 39.86 53.74 -19.58
CA PHE A 641 40.64 52.98 -18.60
C PHE A 641 40.39 53.38 -17.13
N SER A 642 39.52 54.34 -16.84
CA SER A 642 39.22 54.79 -15.47
C SER A 642 37.79 54.51 -14.99
N ALA A 643 36.99 53.76 -15.75
CA ALA A 643 35.62 53.43 -15.34
C ALA A 643 35.63 52.37 -14.23
N ILE A 644 35.04 52.70 -13.09
CA ILE A 644 34.85 51.77 -11.97
C ILE A 644 33.38 51.33 -12.03
N PRO A 645 33.08 50.03 -11.83
CA PRO A 645 31.71 49.55 -11.82
C PRO A 645 30.85 50.32 -10.80
N LEU A 646 29.59 50.58 -11.16
CA LEU A 646 28.59 51.25 -10.35
C LEU A 646 28.41 50.53 -9.00
N PRO A 647 28.22 51.28 -7.89
CA PRO A 647 28.01 50.70 -6.57
C PRO A 647 26.86 49.70 -6.48
N ALA A 648 25.83 49.86 -7.33
CA ALA A 648 24.71 48.92 -7.39
C ALA A 648 25.10 47.56 -7.99
N ILE A 649 26.00 47.55 -8.97
CA ILE A 649 26.50 46.34 -9.64
C ILE A 649 27.52 45.64 -8.74
N THR A 650 28.44 46.38 -8.12
CA THR A 650 29.40 45.82 -7.15
C THR A 650 28.71 45.24 -5.93
N ALA A 651 27.75 45.96 -5.32
CA ALA A 651 27.01 45.46 -4.16
C ALA A 651 26.13 44.23 -4.47
N ALA A 652 25.69 44.08 -5.73
CA ALA A 652 24.99 42.88 -6.18
C ALA A 652 25.96 41.72 -6.38
N GLY A 653 27.14 41.97 -6.96
CA GLY A 653 28.19 40.96 -7.13
C GLY A 653 28.75 40.45 -5.81
N GLU A 654 29.05 41.34 -4.87
CA GLU A 654 29.49 41.00 -3.51
C GLU A 654 28.45 40.14 -2.77
N TYR A 655 27.17 40.47 -2.90
CA TYR A 655 26.09 39.65 -2.34
C TYR A 655 26.05 38.24 -2.93
N LEU A 656 26.20 38.10 -4.26
CA LEU A 656 26.23 36.79 -4.92
C LEU A 656 27.45 35.96 -4.50
N LEU A 657 28.60 36.59 -4.26
CA LEU A 657 29.80 35.91 -3.76
C LEU A 657 29.66 35.45 -2.31
N LEU A 658 28.88 36.16 -1.49
CA LEU A 658 28.61 35.80 -0.10
C LEU A 658 27.47 34.77 0.06
N LEU A 659 26.62 34.64 -0.95
CA LEU A 659 25.44 33.77 -0.92
C LEU A 659 25.76 32.29 -0.58
N PRO A 660 26.81 31.65 -1.13
CA PRO A 660 27.16 30.27 -0.77
C PRO A 660 27.41 30.12 0.73
N GLN A 661 28.18 31.03 1.32
CA GLN A 661 28.52 31.01 2.75
C GLN A 661 27.27 31.21 3.62
N LEU A 662 26.34 32.07 3.18
CA LEU A 662 25.07 32.28 3.87
C LEU A 662 24.16 31.05 3.79
N LEU A 663 24.12 30.35 2.65
CA LEU A 663 23.35 29.13 2.48
C LEU A 663 23.95 27.96 3.27
N GLU A 664 25.28 27.81 3.26
CA GLU A 664 26.00 26.82 4.05
C GLU A 664 25.72 26.97 5.54
N ALA A 665 25.82 28.19 6.08
CA ALA A 665 25.61 28.46 7.50
C ALA A 665 24.19 28.06 7.98
N VAL A 666 23.22 27.98 7.08
CA VAL A 666 21.82 27.67 7.40
C VAL A 666 21.47 26.21 7.10
N LEU A 667 21.92 25.67 5.96
CA LEU A 667 21.62 24.31 5.54
C LEU A 667 22.47 23.26 6.29
N LEU A 668 23.69 23.59 6.69
CA LEU A 668 24.60 22.68 7.41
C LEU A 668 24.53 22.84 8.94
N ARG A 669 23.59 23.66 9.46
CA ARG A 669 23.57 24.09 10.87
C ARG A 669 23.30 22.95 11.86
N ASP A 670 22.65 21.87 11.42
CA ASP A 670 22.21 20.74 12.26
C ASP A 670 22.55 19.35 11.69
N GLU A 671 23.27 19.23 10.56
CA GLU A 671 23.48 17.94 9.90
C GLU A 671 24.71 17.18 10.42
N GLU A 672 24.49 16.06 11.10
CA GLU A 672 25.50 15.01 11.28
C GLU A 672 25.84 14.39 9.90
N SER A 673 27.08 13.93 9.76
CA SER A 673 27.85 13.69 8.50
C SER A 673 27.20 12.91 7.34
N ALA A 674 25.98 12.37 7.49
CA ALA A 674 25.27 11.62 6.45
C ALA A 674 24.44 12.49 5.47
N GLY A 675 24.09 13.74 5.83
CA GLY A 675 23.33 14.66 4.95
C GLY A 675 24.16 15.76 4.27
N ALA A 676 25.41 15.93 4.71
CA ALA A 676 26.24 17.08 4.31
C ALA A 676 26.48 17.17 2.80
N GLU A 677 26.58 16.05 2.08
CA GLU A 677 26.72 16.04 0.62
C GLU A 677 25.46 16.56 -0.09
N ASP A 678 24.26 16.16 0.36
CA ASP A 678 22.98 16.62 -0.18
C ASP A 678 22.74 18.11 0.13
N ALA A 679 23.16 18.55 1.32
CA ALA A 679 23.12 19.96 1.71
C ALA A 679 24.07 20.81 0.83
N LEU A 680 25.30 20.36 0.58
CA LEU A 680 26.25 21.03 -0.30
C LEU A 680 25.78 21.07 -1.76
N ALA A 681 25.20 19.96 -2.24
CA ALA A 681 24.56 19.93 -3.56
C ALA A 681 23.42 20.97 -3.66
N SER A 682 22.61 21.08 -2.61
CA SER A 682 21.53 22.08 -2.50
C SER A 682 22.09 23.51 -2.48
N VAL A 683 23.19 23.78 -1.77
CA VAL A 683 23.87 25.09 -1.78
C VAL A 683 24.29 25.49 -3.19
N ASN A 684 24.92 24.57 -3.91
CA ASN A 684 25.38 24.83 -5.28
C ASN A 684 24.19 25.05 -6.24
N GLU A 685 23.14 24.23 -6.14
CA GLU A 685 21.92 24.40 -6.93
C GLU A 685 21.28 25.77 -6.67
N TRP A 686 21.10 26.15 -5.41
CA TRP A 686 20.49 27.43 -5.05
C TRP A 686 21.34 28.63 -5.44
N THR A 687 22.66 28.55 -5.27
CA THR A 687 23.60 29.59 -5.70
C THR A 687 23.49 29.81 -7.20
N SER A 688 23.52 28.73 -7.99
CA SER A 688 23.38 28.79 -9.44
C SER A 688 22.04 29.38 -9.86
N ARG A 689 20.94 28.91 -9.26
CA ARG A 689 19.58 29.38 -9.55
C ARG A 689 19.39 30.86 -9.23
N VAL A 690 19.89 31.34 -8.08
CA VAL A 690 19.77 32.74 -7.67
C VAL A 690 20.62 33.64 -8.57
N ALA A 691 21.83 33.21 -8.95
CA ALA A 691 22.70 34.00 -9.81
C ALA A 691 22.20 34.05 -11.26
N ALA A 692 21.68 32.94 -11.80
CA ALA A 692 21.01 32.92 -13.10
C ALA A 692 19.78 33.85 -13.12
N ALA A 693 18.94 33.77 -12.09
CA ALA A 693 17.76 34.64 -11.97
C ALA A 693 18.15 36.13 -11.75
N SER A 694 19.23 36.41 -11.01
CA SER A 694 19.78 37.77 -10.85
C SER A 694 20.28 38.33 -12.18
N THR A 695 20.92 37.50 -13.00
CA THR A 695 21.36 37.87 -14.35
C THR A 695 20.18 38.19 -15.28
N GLN A 696 19.10 37.42 -15.18
CA GLN A 696 17.87 37.67 -15.91
C GLN A 696 17.23 39.02 -15.49
N GLU A 697 17.19 39.30 -14.19
CA GLU A 697 16.70 40.59 -13.66
C GLU A 697 17.56 41.76 -14.15
N LEU A 698 18.89 41.64 -14.09
CA LEU A 698 19.81 42.65 -14.62
C LEU A 698 19.54 42.91 -16.11
N THR A 699 19.50 41.85 -16.92
CA THR A 699 19.23 41.93 -18.36
C THR A 699 17.87 42.57 -18.66
N GLN A 700 16.84 42.26 -17.86
CA GLN A 700 15.53 42.88 -17.99
C GLN A 700 15.55 44.38 -17.71
N ARG A 701 16.35 44.83 -16.73
CA ARG A 701 16.54 46.26 -16.43
C ARG A 701 17.34 46.97 -17.52
N LEU A 702 18.36 46.34 -18.09
CA LEU A 702 19.11 46.91 -19.21
C LEU A 702 18.23 47.16 -20.45
N ARG A 703 17.28 46.25 -20.74
CA ARG A 703 16.29 46.43 -21.82
C ARG A 703 15.38 47.66 -21.63
N GLN A 704 15.28 48.19 -20.41
CA GLN A 704 14.47 49.37 -20.08
C GLN A 704 15.25 50.69 -20.19
N LEU A 705 16.53 50.65 -20.55
CA LEU A 705 17.33 51.86 -20.77
C LEU A 705 16.70 52.72 -21.87
N PRO A 706 16.54 54.05 -21.68
CA PRO A 706 15.95 54.92 -22.69
C PRO A 706 16.93 55.28 -23.82
N ARG A 707 18.22 55.39 -23.50
CA ARG A 707 19.33 55.71 -24.42
C ARG A 707 20.66 55.31 -23.77
N LEU A 708 21.69 55.05 -24.58
CA LEU A 708 23.04 54.79 -24.12
C LEU A 708 24.04 55.73 -24.81
N THR A 709 24.76 56.56 -24.05
CA THR A 709 25.78 57.48 -24.59
C THR A 709 27.13 56.76 -24.76
N ARG A 710 28.13 57.38 -25.41
CA ARG A 710 29.48 56.78 -25.55
C ARG A 710 30.15 56.53 -24.21
N GLY A 711 30.12 57.53 -23.31
CA GLY A 711 30.59 57.38 -21.93
C GLY A 711 29.77 56.34 -21.16
N GLY A 712 28.45 56.34 -21.34
CA GLY A 712 27.55 55.35 -20.74
C GLY A 712 27.78 53.91 -21.24
N ALA A 713 28.13 53.72 -22.50
CA ALA A 713 28.49 52.42 -23.06
C ALA A 713 29.81 51.90 -22.47
N GLY A 714 30.80 52.77 -22.29
CA GLY A 714 32.05 52.43 -21.60
C GLY A 714 31.82 52.07 -20.12
N GLN A 715 30.98 52.81 -19.41
CA GLN A 715 30.59 52.49 -18.04
C GLN A 715 29.83 51.16 -17.96
N LEU A 716 28.85 50.93 -18.84
CA LEU A 716 28.10 49.68 -18.93
C LEU A 716 29.01 48.49 -19.27
N ALA A 717 30.04 48.68 -20.11
CA ALA A 717 31.01 47.64 -20.42
C ALA A 717 31.80 47.23 -19.17
N ALA A 718 32.29 48.19 -18.38
CA ALA A 718 32.98 47.92 -17.11
C ALA A 718 32.07 47.24 -16.08
N ASP A 719 30.80 47.66 -16.00
CA ASP A 719 29.78 47.07 -15.13
C ASP A 719 29.50 45.59 -15.45
N LEU A 720 29.30 45.29 -16.74
CA LEU A 720 29.00 43.94 -17.19
C LEU A 720 30.24 43.04 -17.19
N GLU A 721 31.43 43.57 -17.45
CA GLU A 721 32.69 42.83 -17.31
C GLU A 721 32.89 42.38 -15.86
N TYR A 722 32.70 43.28 -14.89
CA TYR A 722 32.75 42.92 -13.47
C TYR A 722 31.70 41.84 -13.12
N PHE A 723 30.45 42.03 -13.54
CA PHE A 723 29.38 41.10 -13.20
C PHE A 723 29.60 39.71 -13.84
N CYS A 724 30.09 39.64 -15.08
CA CYS A 724 30.49 38.39 -15.72
C CYS A 724 31.63 37.70 -14.97
N ASN A 725 32.64 38.44 -14.51
CA ASN A 725 33.73 37.88 -13.70
C ASN A 725 33.23 37.30 -12.37
N VAL A 726 32.22 37.92 -11.75
CA VAL A 726 31.55 37.37 -10.55
C VAL A 726 30.86 36.04 -10.86
N LEU A 727 30.13 35.95 -11.98
CA LEU A 727 29.50 34.68 -12.41
C LEU A 727 30.55 33.59 -12.65
N SER A 728 31.66 33.92 -13.32
CA SER A 728 32.76 32.97 -13.54
C SER A 728 33.43 32.52 -12.24
N THR A 729 33.55 33.42 -11.25
CA THR A 729 34.09 33.08 -9.91
C THR A 729 33.18 32.10 -9.17
N LEU A 730 31.87 32.18 -9.39
CA LEU A 730 30.86 31.25 -8.89
C LEU A 730 30.76 29.95 -9.74
N GLY A 731 31.65 29.76 -10.72
CA GLY A 731 31.66 28.58 -11.60
C GLY A 731 30.55 28.56 -12.64
N MET A 732 29.97 29.71 -12.99
CA MET A 732 28.88 29.81 -13.96
C MET A 732 29.31 30.53 -15.23
N GLU A 733 28.76 30.07 -16.36
CA GLU A 733 28.89 30.74 -17.65
C GLU A 733 27.86 31.88 -17.75
N ALA A 734 28.27 33.00 -18.34
CA ALA A 734 27.39 34.14 -18.55
C ALA A 734 26.35 33.79 -19.65
N PRO A 735 25.04 33.93 -19.39
CA PRO A 735 24.01 33.68 -20.40
C PRO A 735 24.22 34.53 -21.66
N ASP A 736 23.91 33.97 -22.83
CA ASP A 736 24.07 34.61 -24.16
C ASP A 736 23.56 36.05 -24.21
N ALA A 737 22.41 36.31 -23.58
CA ALA A 737 21.84 37.64 -23.51
C ALA A 737 22.79 38.63 -22.81
N LEU A 738 23.28 38.29 -21.62
CA LEU A 738 24.19 39.15 -20.85
C LEU A 738 25.53 39.32 -21.58
N ALA A 739 26.07 38.23 -22.16
CA ALA A 739 27.29 38.26 -22.96
C ALA A 739 27.15 39.18 -24.18
N GLY A 740 26.00 39.14 -24.87
CA GLY A 740 25.67 40.03 -25.98
C GLY A 740 25.55 41.50 -25.56
N TRP A 741 24.97 41.78 -24.38
CA TRP A 741 24.96 43.12 -23.80
C TRP A 741 26.36 43.63 -23.47
N ALA A 742 27.22 42.79 -22.87
CA ALA A 742 28.59 43.12 -22.52
C ALA A 742 29.45 43.41 -23.77
N ALA A 743 29.38 42.52 -24.77
CA ALA A 743 30.11 42.68 -26.02
C ALA A 743 29.65 43.91 -26.82
N GLY A 744 28.34 44.16 -26.89
CA GLY A 744 27.78 45.34 -27.55
C GLY A 744 28.15 46.67 -26.85
N ALA A 745 28.22 46.67 -25.51
CA ALA A 745 28.63 47.84 -24.75
C ALA A 745 30.12 48.17 -24.95
N ALA A 746 30.97 47.17 -25.15
CA ALA A 746 32.41 47.31 -25.36
C ALA A 746 32.81 47.89 -26.75
N VAL A 747 31.89 48.00 -27.71
CA VAL A 747 32.18 48.52 -29.05
C VAL A 747 32.58 50.00 -29.00
N GLN A 748 33.78 50.32 -29.48
CA GLN A 748 34.30 51.68 -29.59
C GLN A 748 33.78 52.35 -30.90
N GLY A 749 33.12 53.51 -30.84
CA GLY A 749 32.65 54.25 -32.04
C GLY A 749 31.52 55.28 -31.79
N GLU A 750 31.43 56.34 -32.62
CA GLU A 750 30.53 57.51 -32.50
C GLU A 750 29.24 57.46 -33.35
N GLU A 751 28.21 58.26 -32.97
CA GLU A 751 27.09 58.72 -33.83
C GLU A 751 27.42 60.05 -34.55
N PRO A 752 26.69 60.43 -35.61
CA PRO A 752 26.85 60.02 -37.00
C PRO A 752 27.93 60.85 -37.75
N GLY A 753 28.90 60.17 -38.36
CA GLY A 753 30.00 60.75 -39.16
C GLY A 753 30.86 59.64 -39.79
N GLU A 754 32.02 59.95 -40.38
CA GLU A 754 32.88 58.98 -41.09
C GLU A 754 33.29 57.74 -40.25
N ALA A 755 33.27 57.82 -38.91
CA ALA A 755 33.51 56.70 -37.98
C ALA A 755 32.30 55.77 -37.73
N ALA A 756 31.13 56.06 -38.30
CA ALA A 756 29.92 55.23 -38.17
C ALA A 756 30.01 53.91 -38.97
N GLY A 757 30.85 53.88 -40.01
CA GLY A 757 31.11 52.67 -40.80
C GLY A 757 31.82 51.58 -39.98
N ASP A 758 32.81 51.97 -39.18
CA ASP A 758 33.61 51.06 -38.36
C ASP A 758 32.79 50.48 -37.20
N ALA A 759 31.96 51.30 -36.54
CA ALA A 759 31.07 50.83 -35.49
C ALA A 759 30.00 49.87 -36.03
N ARG A 760 29.40 50.18 -37.20
CA ARG A 760 28.42 49.29 -37.85
C ARG A 760 29.04 47.96 -38.29
N ALA A 761 30.28 47.98 -38.80
CA ALA A 761 31.02 46.77 -39.13
C ALA A 761 31.30 45.93 -37.88
N ALA A 762 31.77 46.55 -36.78
CA ALA A 762 32.03 45.88 -35.51
C ALA A 762 30.78 45.24 -34.90
N PHE A 763 29.63 45.94 -34.90
CA PHE A 763 28.38 45.34 -34.46
C PHE A 763 27.88 44.24 -35.42
N GLY A 764 28.16 44.33 -36.72
CA GLY A 764 27.87 43.29 -37.71
C GLY A 764 28.68 42.00 -37.47
N GLU A 765 29.96 42.13 -37.14
CA GLU A 765 30.82 41.01 -36.74
C GLU A 765 30.36 40.41 -35.41
N LEU A 766 30.01 41.24 -34.42
CA LEU A 766 29.46 40.76 -33.15
C LEU A 766 28.13 40.04 -33.31
N LEU A 767 27.24 40.48 -34.22
CA LEU A 767 26.00 39.76 -34.52
C LEU A 767 26.24 38.40 -35.17
N ALA A 768 27.30 38.28 -35.96
CA ALA A 768 27.69 37.01 -36.58
C ALA A 768 28.35 36.07 -35.56
N ALA A 769 29.08 36.61 -34.59
CA ALA A 769 29.74 35.86 -33.52
C ALA A 769 28.83 35.57 -32.31
N ALA A 770 27.74 36.33 -32.12
CA ALA A 770 26.84 36.16 -30.98
C ALA A 770 26.08 34.83 -31.04
N GLU A 771 26.23 34.06 -29.98
CA GLU A 771 25.56 32.78 -29.78
C GLU A 771 24.08 32.99 -29.39
N GLY A 772 23.24 32.04 -29.79
CA GLY A 772 21.81 32.06 -29.46
C GLY A 772 20.99 33.16 -30.16
N LYS A 773 19.68 33.15 -29.93
CA LYS A 773 18.77 34.21 -30.40
C LYS A 773 18.83 35.42 -29.46
N GLU A 774 18.91 35.16 -28.16
CA GLU A 774 18.87 36.20 -27.13
C GLU A 774 20.14 37.07 -27.12
N GLY A 775 21.31 36.48 -27.37
CA GLY A 775 22.56 37.23 -27.53
C GLY A 775 22.54 38.17 -28.74
N ARG A 776 22.05 37.68 -29.89
CA ARG A 776 21.85 38.52 -31.09
C ARG A 776 20.85 39.65 -30.86
N ASP A 777 19.75 39.38 -30.15
CA ASP A 777 18.75 40.40 -29.82
C ASP A 777 19.31 41.43 -28.81
N ALA A 778 20.17 41.01 -27.88
CA ALA A 778 20.88 41.92 -26.97
C ALA A 778 21.83 42.86 -27.73
N VAL A 779 22.64 42.34 -28.66
CA VAL A 779 23.55 43.15 -29.50
C VAL A 779 22.77 44.17 -30.33
N ARG A 780 21.62 43.78 -30.92
CA ARG A 780 20.73 44.71 -31.63
C ARG A 780 20.16 45.78 -30.71
N ALA A 781 19.76 45.42 -29.49
CA ALA A 781 19.22 46.35 -28.51
C ALA A 781 20.25 47.41 -28.12
N VAL A 782 21.51 47.02 -27.87
CA VAL A 782 22.59 47.96 -27.55
C VAL A 782 22.87 48.92 -28.71
N ALA A 783 22.94 48.41 -29.94
CA ALA A 783 23.12 49.25 -31.12
C ALA A 783 21.98 50.25 -31.32
N ALA A 784 20.73 49.82 -31.12
CA ALA A 784 19.55 50.69 -31.18
C ALA A 784 19.57 51.78 -30.09
N LEU A 785 19.98 51.45 -28.87
CA LEU A 785 20.13 52.42 -27.76
C LEU A 785 21.21 53.46 -28.01
N ARG A 786 22.20 53.11 -28.86
CA ARG A 786 23.26 54.01 -29.35
C ARG A 786 22.91 54.67 -30.69
N GLY A 787 21.71 54.45 -31.23
CA GLY A 787 21.21 54.98 -32.49
C GLY A 787 21.92 54.49 -33.77
N ILE A 788 22.64 53.37 -33.67
CA ILE A 788 23.29 52.69 -34.81
C ILE A 788 22.26 51.79 -35.49
N GLN A 789 21.99 52.03 -36.78
CA GLN A 789 21.15 51.15 -37.60
C GLN A 789 21.98 50.00 -38.17
N LEU A 790 21.66 48.77 -37.76
CA LEU A 790 22.34 47.54 -38.17
C LEU A 790 21.82 47.00 -39.49
#